data_AF-A0A091U183-F1
#
_entry.id   AF-A0A091U183-F1
#
_cell.length_a   1.000
_cell.length_b   1.000
_cell.length_c   1.000
_cell.angle_alpha   90.00
_cell.angle_beta   90.00
_cell.angle_gamma   90.00
#
_symmetry.space_group_name_H-M   'P 1'
#
loop_
_entity.id
_entity.type
_entity.pdbx_description
1 polymer ?
#
loop_
_entity_poly.entity_id
_entity_poly.type
_entity_poly.pdbx_seq_one_letter_code
_entity_poly.pdbx_strand_id
1 'polypeptide(L)'
;DSIFFRDGVRRIDFVLSYVDDLNKEWEKKLERRKEFESNLQKAGLELETEDKKESEDGKIYFVKIHAPWEVLITYAEVLNIKVPIRENDIPSMVENPLDCMLAPLRLPEKVMHPEPDYFTAPFSKEKQELYLINDKSTFFSPSMRNRIVNYILTRCPYGTEEGKKKFGIKRLLNNGTYSAAYPLHDCQYWKKANDPNCDNERYTLYMEWARFLRFYKEQPLDLIRKYYGEKIGIYFAWLGFYTEMLFLAAVVGLLCFFYGLFTMDENMSSKEICDPAIGGEIIMCPLCDRECEYWRLNTTCESSEYSHLFDNVATLFFAIFMGIWVTLFLEFWKRRQARLKYEWDLVDFEEEQQQLQLRPEYEAKCTQKKKNPVTQEMEPYLPITSQAVRFCISGTTVLFWVSLIIASMIAVIVYRLAVYAAFASLMENTQTLQPISGLLTPQLATSVTASCLNFVIIMILNFLYERIAIWITDMEIPRTHMEYENRLTMKMFLFQFVNYYSSCFYVAFFKGKFVGYPGAYTYMFNRWRNEECDPAGCLIELTTQLTIVMAGKQIWGNIQEAIVPWICNWWGRRKARNNPENLYSRWEQDHDLQIFGPLGLFYEYLEMVIQFGFITLFVASFPLAPLLALMNNILEIRVDSWKLTTQYRRPVAAKAHSIGVWQEILNGMAILSVVTNAFIVAFTSDMIPRLVYYYAYSENEDSPMSGYINNSLSVFQISDFPERNKP
;
A
#
# COMPACT_ATOMS: atom_id res chain seq x y z
N ASP A 1 21.74 14.63 24.95
CA ASP A 1 21.27 14.82 23.56
C ASP A 1 22.28 15.61 22.73
N SER A 2 23.44 15.03 22.43
CA SER A 2 24.35 15.60 21.42
C SER A 2 24.18 14.83 20.11
N ILE A 3 24.08 15.57 18.99
CA ILE A 3 24.18 15.03 17.63
C ILE A 3 25.59 15.23 17.04
N PHE A 4 26.53 15.62 17.90
CA PHE A 4 27.91 15.90 17.59
C PHE A 4 28.83 14.86 18.23
N PHE A 5 30.05 14.77 17.71
CA PHE A 5 31.16 14.03 18.27
C PHE A 5 31.50 14.55 19.68
N ARG A 6 32.39 13.86 20.40
CA ARG A 6 32.77 14.27 21.77
C ARG A 6 33.36 15.68 21.86
N ASP A 7 33.85 16.22 20.73
CA ASP A 7 34.35 17.59 20.62
C ASP A 7 33.26 18.66 20.51
N GLY A 8 32.00 18.30 20.26
CA GLY A 8 30.88 19.23 20.09
C GLY A 8 30.90 20.01 18.78
N VAL A 9 31.81 19.72 17.84
CA VAL A 9 31.96 20.47 16.58
C VAL A 9 31.48 19.63 15.39
N ARG A 10 31.90 18.36 15.33
CA ARG A 10 31.63 17.50 14.16
C ARG A 10 30.28 16.81 14.30
N ARG A 11 29.35 17.08 13.37
CA ARG A 11 28.02 16.47 13.34
C ARG A 11 28.09 14.99 12.95
N ILE A 12 27.31 14.15 13.61
CA ILE A 12 27.17 12.74 13.26
C ILE A 12 26.22 12.61 12.07
N ASP A 13 26.71 12.11 10.94
CA ASP A 13 25.90 11.88 9.73
C ASP A 13 25.35 10.45 9.67
N PHE A 14 26.12 9.48 10.19
CA PHE A 14 25.74 8.07 10.16
C PHE A 14 26.27 7.33 11.37
N VAL A 15 25.59 6.27 11.76
CA VAL A 15 26.03 5.37 12.84
C VAL A 15 26.02 3.93 12.34
N LEU A 16 27.12 3.23 12.61
CA LEU A 16 27.21 1.78 12.46
C LEU A 16 27.22 1.16 13.85
N SER A 17 26.50 0.05 14.04
CA SER A 17 26.57 -0.72 15.27
C SER A 17 26.96 -2.16 15.00
N TYR A 18 27.71 -2.76 15.92
CA TYR A 18 28.07 -4.17 15.87
C TYR A 18 28.22 -4.77 17.26
N VAL A 19 28.13 -6.09 17.32
CA VAL A 19 28.38 -6.89 18.52
C VAL A 19 29.57 -7.81 18.24
N ASP A 20 30.42 -8.02 19.24
CA ASP A 20 31.48 -9.02 19.16
C ASP A 20 30.89 -10.40 19.49
N ASP A 21 30.72 -11.24 18.46
CA ASP A 21 30.38 -12.66 18.64
C ASP A 21 31.65 -13.44 19.03
N LEU A 22 31.55 -14.35 20.01
CA LEU A 22 32.66 -15.23 20.43
C LEU A 22 32.88 -16.45 19.51
N ASN A 23 32.19 -16.53 18.37
CA ASN A 23 32.20 -17.69 17.47
C ASN A 23 33.46 -17.73 16.59
N LYS A 24 33.92 -18.91 16.12
CA LYS A 24 35.10 -19.09 15.25
C LYS A 24 35.19 -18.19 14.00
N GLU A 25 34.09 -17.57 13.56
CA GLU A 25 34.08 -16.60 12.45
C GLU A 25 34.40 -15.15 12.88
N TRP A 26 34.61 -14.90 14.17
CA TRP A 26 34.86 -13.58 14.74
C TRP A 26 36.10 -12.91 14.14
N GLU A 27 37.19 -13.67 13.94
CA GLU A 27 38.44 -13.15 13.37
C GLU A 27 38.21 -12.62 11.95
N LYS A 28 37.51 -13.39 11.12
CA LYS A 28 37.16 -12.99 9.75
C LYS A 28 36.23 -11.79 9.73
N LYS A 29 35.24 -11.73 10.63
CA LYS A 29 34.34 -10.56 10.75
C LYS A 29 35.13 -9.33 11.19
N LEU A 30 36.04 -9.47 12.15
CA LEU A 30 36.87 -8.38 12.65
C LEU A 30 37.84 -7.84 11.60
N GLU A 31 38.51 -8.73 10.84
CA GLU A 31 39.38 -8.33 9.73
C GLU A 31 38.61 -7.54 8.68
N ARG A 32 37.43 -8.04 8.27
CA ARG A 32 36.55 -7.34 7.32
C ARG A 32 36.12 -5.96 7.83
N ARG A 33 35.81 -5.81 9.12
CA ARG A 33 35.48 -4.51 9.73
C ARG A 33 36.67 -3.55 9.69
N LYS A 34 37.85 -4.02 10.12
CA LYS A 34 39.07 -3.21 10.12
C LYS A 34 39.44 -2.74 8.72
N GLU A 35 39.33 -3.63 7.73
CA GLU A 35 39.59 -3.28 6.33
C GLU A 35 38.56 -2.26 5.82
N PHE A 36 37.28 -2.47 6.11
CA PHE A 36 36.21 -1.54 5.73
C PHE A 36 36.41 -0.16 6.36
N GLU A 37 36.63 -0.08 7.67
CA GLU A 37 36.84 1.18 8.40
C GLU A 37 38.11 1.90 7.94
N SER A 38 39.21 1.17 7.69
CA SER A 38 40.42 1.75 7.09
C SER A 38 40.15 2.33 5.70
N ASN A 39 39.34 1.65 4.88
CA ASN A 39 38.98 2.14 3.56
C ASN A 39 38.02 3.34 3.61
N LEU A 40 37.14 3.42 4.62
CA LEU A 40 36.33 4.62 4.87
C LEU A 40 37.19 5.82 5.26
N GLN A 41 38.18 5.63 6.13
CA GLN A 41 39.14 6.68 6.48
C GLN A 41 39.98 7.11 5.26
N LYS A 42 40.42 6.17 4.42
CA LYS A 42 41.09 6.47 3.14
C LYS A 42 40.20 7.24 2.16
N ALA A 43 38.88 7.02 2.21
CA ALA A 43 37.91 7.78 1.43
C ALA A 43 37.67 9.20 1.98
N GLY A 44 38.29 9.54 3.13
CA GLY A 44 38.24 10.85 3.77
C GLY A 44 37.17 10.99 4.86
N LEU A 45 36.45 9.92 5.21
CA LEU A 45 35.47 9.97 6.29
C LEU A 45 36.14 9.91 7.66
N GLU A 46 35.60 10.68 8.61
CA GLU A 46 36.07 10.67 9.99
C GLU A 46 35.21 9.73 10.81
N LEU A 47 35.88 8.83 11.56
CA LEU A 47 35.23 7.81 12.37
C LEU A 47 35.57 8.02 13.84
N GLU A 48 34.58 7.92 14.71
CA GLU A 48 34.75 7.90 16.16
C GLU A 48 34.02 6.68 16.73
N THR A 49 34.76 5.79 17.38
CA THR A 49 34.22 4.55 17.96
C THR A 49 33.97 4.72 19.44
N GLU A 50 32.73 4.44 19.85
CA GLU A 50 32.30 4.31 21.23
C GLU A 50 32.51 2.87 21.70
N ASP A 51 33.26 2.72 22.80
CA ASP A 51 33.54 1.41 23.38
C ASP A 51 32.30 0.79 24.00
N LYS A 52 32.23 -0.56 23.97
CA LYS A 52 31.15 -1.32 24.59
C LYS A 52 30.88 -0.99 26.06
N LYS A 53 31.89 -0.46 26.79
CA LYS A 53 31.76 -0.08 28.20
C LYS A 53 30.90 1.17 28.39
N GLU A 54 30.85 2.01 27.37
CA GLU A 54 30.06 3.24 27.34
C GLU A 54 28.64 2.96 26.84
N SER A 55 28.39 1.77 26.29
CA SER A 55 27.06 1.34 25.90
C SER A 55 26.26 0.77 27.08
N GLU A 56 24.96 1.05 27.12
CA GLU A 56 24.05 0.54 28.16
C GLU A 56 24.09 -0.99 28.30
N ASP A 57 24.12 -1.71 27.17
CA ASP A 57 24.12 -3.17 27.13
C ASP A 57 25.48 -3.79 27.52
N GLY A 58 26.55 -2.98 27.61
CA GLY A 58 27.92 -3.45 27.85
C GLY A 58 28.51 -4.28 26.70
N LYS A 59 27.81 -4.37 25.56
CA LYS A 59 28.08 -5.34 24.48
C LYS A 59 28.21 -4.71 23.10
N ILE A 60 27.50 -3.61 22.84
CA ILE A 60 27.37 -3.01 21.51
C ILE A 60 28.46 -1.94 21.36
N TYR A 61 29.12 -1.93 20.22
CA TYR A 61 29.98 -0.82 19.81
C TYR A 61 29.23 0.04 18.82
N PHE A 62 29.41 1.36 18.94
CA PHE A 62 28.86 2.33 18.00
C PHE A 62 29.99 3.07 17.30
N VAL A 63 30.00 3.06 15.97
CA VAL A 63 30.93 3.82 15.15
C VAL A 63 30.17 5.00 14.57
N LYS A 64 30.53 6.21 15.02
CA LYS A 64 29.98 7.48 14.54
C LYS A 64 30.77 7.91 13.31
N ILE A 65 30.06 8.33 12.26
CA ILE A 65 30.65 8.74 10.99
C ILE A 65 30.33 10.22 10.74
N HIS A 66 31.38 10.98 10.40
CA HIS A 66 31.28 12.36 9.95
C HIS A 66 31.92 12.52 8.58
N ALA A 67 31.23 13.22 7.68
CA ALA A 67 31.79 13.66 6.40
C ALA A 67 32.31 15.10 6.52
N PRO A 68 33.63 15.33 6.35
CA PRO A 68 34.19 16.67 6.32
C PRO A 68 33.78 17.41 5.04
N TRP A 69 33.91 18.74 5.05
CA TRP A 69 33.49 19.62 3.95
C TRP A 69 34.07 19.20 2.60
N GLU A 70 35.35 18.85 2.55
CA GLU A 70 36.11 18.48 1.36
C GLU A 70 35.58 17.19 0.71
N VAL A 71 35.12 16.25 1.52
CA VAL A 71 34.47 15.03 1.06
C VAL A 71 33.08 15.36 0.54
N LEU A 72 32.32 16.19 1.26
CA LEU A 72 30.97 16.58 0.85
C LEU A 72 30.96 17.28 -0.50
N ILE A 73 31.83 18.26 -0.73
CA ILE A 73 31.89 18.98 -2.02
C ILE A 73 32.30 18.06 -3.17
N THR A 74 33.24 17.13 -2.92
CA THR A 74 33.74 16.20 -3.95
C THR A 74 32.63 15.23 -4.35
N TYR A 75 31.93 14.64 -3.37
CA TYR A 75 30.82 13.73 -3.67
C TYR A 75 29.53 14.46 -4.08
N ALA A 76 29.34 15.72 -3.71
CA ALA A 76 28.25 16.55 -4.20
C ALA A 76 28.38 16.79 -5.70
N GLU A 77 29.59 17.03 -6.20
CA GLU A 77 29.89 17.13 -7.63
C GLU A 77 29.69 15.78 -8.34
N VAL A 78 30.22 14.67 -7.78
CA VAL A 78 30.01 13.32 -8.35
C VAL A 78 28.52 12.94 -8.43
N LEU A 79 27.71 13.39 -7.47
CA LEU A 79 26.27 13.12 -7.41
C LEU A 79 25.42 14.20 -8.10
N ASN A 80 26.05 15.20 -8.74
CA ASN A 80 25.38 16.37 -9.35
C ASN A 80 24.32 17.00 -8.43
N ILE A 81 24.67 17.20 -7.15
CA ILE A 81 23.71 17.73 -6.18
C ILE A 81 23.41 19.18 -6.52
N LYS A 82 22.15 19.47 -6.82
CA LYS A 82 21.65 20.83 -6.99
C LYS A 82 21.64 21.58 -5.67
N VAL A 83 22.18 22.80 -5.69
CA VAL A 83 22.34 23.69 -4.54
C VAL A 83 21.92 25.12 -4.90
N PRO A 84 21.55 25.96 -3.92
CA PRO A 84 21.07 27.32 -4.18
C PRO A 84 22.17 28.28 -4.69
N ILE A 85 21.85 29.04 -5.74
CA ILE A 85 22.65 30.13 -6.32
C ILE A 85 22.10 31.51 -5.91
N ARG A 86 20.78 31.67 -5.94
CA ARG A 86 20.12 32.96 -5.66
C ARG A 86 18.71 32.72 -5.17
N GLU A 87 18.23 33.57 -4.28
CA GLU A 87 16.80 33.59 -3.88
C GLU A 87 15.92 33.88 -5.10
N ASN A 88 14.78 33.17 -5.18
CA ASN A 88 13.80 33.32 -6.24
C ASN A 88 13.16 34.71 -6.14
N ASP A 89 13.29 35.50 -7.20
CA ASP A 89 12.76 36.86 -7.32
C ASP A 89 11.42 36.91 -8.08
N ILE A 90 10.87 35.76 -8.45
CA ILE A 90 9.56 35.65 -9.11
C ILE A 90 8.46 35.81 -8.04
N PRO A 91 7.57 36.82 -8.14
CA PRO A 91 6.47 36.97 -7.20
C PRO A 91 5.53 35.75 -7.28
N SER A 92 5.23 35.14 -6.13
CA SER A 92 4.23 34.09 -6.03
C SER A 92 2.86 34.63 -6.47
N MET A 93 2.10 33.84 -7.26
CA MET A 93 0.80 34.28 -7.74
C MET A 93 -0.17 34.46 -6.56
N VAL A 94 -0.63 35.71 -6.43
CA VAL A 94 -1.77 36.29 -5.68
C VAL A 94 -2.66 35.28 -4.91
N GLU A 95 -2.75 35.52 -3.59
CA GLU A 95 -3.72 34.91 -2.67
C GLU A 95 -5.15 34.99 -3.22
N ASN A 96 -5.83 33.85 -3.29
CA ASN A 96 -7.23 33.81 -3.70
C ASN A 96 -8.10 34.52 -2.63
N PRO A 97 -9.20 35.20 -3.00
CA PRO A 97 -10.11 35.82 -2.03
C PRO A 97 -10.71 34.82 -1.01
N LEU A 98 -10.71 33.52 -1.34
CA LEU A 98 -11.13 32.42 -0.48
C LEU A 98 -10.11 32.05 0.61
N ASP A 99 -8.90 32.60 0.56
CA ASP A 99 -7.81 32.29 1.50
C ASP A 99 -8.13 32.69 2.94
N CYS A 100 -8.92 33.75 3.14
CA CYS A 100 -9.37 34.14 4.48
C CYS A 100 -10.29 33.09 5.11
N MET A 101 -11.11 32.38 4.32
CA MET A 101 -11.99 31.31 4.84
C MET A 101 -11.21 30.04 5.17
N LEU A 102 -10.10 29.77 4.46
CA LEU A 102 -9.25 28.59 4.65
C LEU A 102 -8.12 28.82 5.66
N ALA A 103 -7.95 30.05 6.18
CA ALA A 103 -6.91 30.40 7.15
C ALA A 103 -6.81 29.48 8.38
N PRO A 104 -7.91 28.96 8.98
CA PRO A 104 -7.81 28.02 10.11
C PRO A 104 -7.23 26.64 9.75
N LEU A 105 -7.30 26.25 8.48
CA LEU A 105 -6.79 24.96 7.97
C LEU A 105 -5.30 25.06 7.60
N ARG A 106 -4.82 26.27 7.30
CA ARG A 106 -3.42 26.52 6.92
C ARG A 106 -2.45 26.42 8.09
N LEU A 107 -1.25 25.96 7.77
CA LEU A 107 -0.12 25.97 8.70
C LEU A 107 0.59 27.34 8.70
N PRO A 108 1.31 27.67 9.77
CA PRO A 108 2.17 28.86 9.77
C PRO A 108 3.18 28.79 8.63
N GLU A 109 3.44 29.92 7.98
CA GLU A 109 4.29 29.99 6.77
C GLU A 109 5.70 29.43 7.00
N LYS A 110 6.30 29.65 8.17
CA LYS A 110 7.61 29.08 8.56
C LYS A 110 7.64 27.55 8.63
N VAL A 111 6.50 26.91 8.82
CA VAL A 111 6.37 25.44 8.85
C VAL A 111 6.09 24.90 7.46
N MET A 112 5.33 25.67 6.67
CA MET A 112 4.95 25.31 5.31
C MET A 112 6.13 25.44 4.34
N HIS A 113 6.86 26.56 4.43
CA HIS A 113 8.05 26.87 3.65
C HIS A 113 9.19 27.22 4.64
N PRO A 114 9.96 26.23 5.11
CA PRO A 114 11.04 26.46 6.06
C PRO A 114 12.22 27.24 5.46
N GLU A 115 12.37 27.18 4.14
CA GLU A 115 13.38 27.88 3.36
C GLU A 115 12.68 28.60 2.20
N PRO A 116 13.16 29.80 1.79
CA PRO A 116 12.64 30.45 0.59
C PRO A 116 13.00 29.63 -0.65
N ASP A 117 12.25 29.82 -1.73
CA ASP A 117 12.60 29.20 -3.01
C ASP A 117 13.89 29.81 -3.54
N TYR A 118 14.80 28.96 -4.03
CA TYR A 118 16.06 29.37 -4.62
C TYR A 118 16.14 28.87 -6.07
N PHE A 119 16.82 29.64 -6.91
CA PHE A 119 17.37 29.09 -8.16
C PHE A 119 18.51 28.15 -7.83
N THR A 120 18.43 26.90 -8.30
CA THR A 120 19.46 25.89 -8.03
C THR A 120 20.20 25.47 -9.30
N ALA A 121 21.44 25.01 -9.12
CA ALA A 121 22.24 24.39 -10.17
C ALA A 121 23.10 23.26 -9.59
N PRO A 122 23.54 22.28 -10.41
CA PRO A 122 24.46 21.25 -9.97
C PRO A 122 25.72 21.87 -9.36
N PHE A 123 26.12 21.35 -8.20
CA PHE A 123 27.30 21.81 -7.47
C PHE A 123 28.58 21.51 -8.26
N SER A 124 29.40 22.54 -8.48
CA SER A 124 30.73 22.42 -9.07
C SER A 124 31.77 22.96 -8.10
N LYS A 125 32.82 22.17 -7.87
CA LYS A 125 33.88 22.51 -6.91
C LYS A 125 34.70 23.73 -7.35
N GLU A 126 34.82 23.95 -8.66
CA GLU A 126 35.57 25.08 -9.23
C GLU A 126 34.82 26.41 -9.09
N LYS A 127 33.49 26.37 -9.01
CA LYS A 127 32.61 27.55 -9.04
C LYS A 127 31.93 27.83 -7.69
N GLN A 128 32.62 27.57 -6.58
CA GLN A 128 32.07 27.71 -5.23
C GLN A 128 31.50 29.12 -4.95
N GLU A 129 32.09 30.15 -5.54
CA GLU A 129 31.69 31.55 -5.36
C GLU A 129 30.31 31.88 -5.94
N LEU A 130 29.78 31.04 -6.85
CA LEU A 130 28.46 31.24 -7.44
C LEU A 130 27.32 30.78 -6.52
N TYR A 131 27.61 30.00 -5.48
CA TYR A 131 26.58 29.43 -4.60
C TYR A 131 26.43 30.25 -3.32
N LEU A 132 25.22 30.25 -2.75
CA LEU A 132 24.94 30.93 -1.48
C LEU A 132 25.49 30.14 -0.29
N ILE A 133 26.80 30.24 -0.05
CA ILE A 133 27.46 29.60 1.08
C ILE A 133 27.63 30.62 2.21
N ASN A 134 26.59 30.77 3.03
CA ASN A 134 26.66 31.61 4.24
C ASN A 134 27.50 30.95 5.34
N ASP A 135 27.24 29.68 5.61
CA ASP A 135 27.98 28.86 6.57
C ASP A 135 28.18 27.44 6.03
N LYS A 136 29.41 26.96 6.13
CA LYS A 136 29.82 25.62 5.67
C LYS A 136 29.14 24.50 6.45
N SER A 137 28.78 24.74 7.71
CA SER A 137 28.20 23.70 8.57
C SER A 137 26.73 23.41 8.25
N THR A 138 26.00 24.44 7.82
CA THR A 138 24.55 24.39 7.56
C THR A 138 24.18 24.29 6.07
N PHE A 139 25.10 24.67 5.16
CA PHE A 139 24.86 24.66 3.70
C PHE A 139 24.32 23.32 3.17
N PHE A 140 24.90 22.20 3.59
CA PHE A 140 24.37 20.88 3.27
C PHE A 140 23.38 20.44 4.36
N SER A 141 22.12 20.28 3.99
CA SER A 141 21.11 19.77 4.91
C SER A 141 21.47 18.37 5.45
N PRO A 142 21.02 17.99 6.66
CA PRO A 142 21.31 16.67 7.21
C PRO A 142 20.89 15.53 6.27
N SER A 143 19.76 15.66 5.58
CA SER A 143 19.29 14.66 4.62
C SER A 143 20.23 14.50 3.42
N MET A 144 20.79 15.59 2.88
CA MET A 144 21.80 15.56 1.81
C MET A 144 23.10 14.91 2.29
N ARG A 145 23.57 15.24 3.50
CA ARG A 145 24.78 14.65 4.11
C ARG A 145 24.62 13.14 4.29
N ASN A 146 23.48 12.70 4.85
CA ASN A 146 23.17 11.28 5.05
C ASN A 146 23.15 10.51 3.72
N ARG A 147 22.64 11.13 2.64
CA ARG A 147 22.62 10.53 1.30
C ARG A 147 24.03 10.35 0.74
N ILE A 148 24.89 11.37 0.86
CA ILE A 148 26.29 11.30 0.43
C ILE A 148 27.04 10.20 1.18
N VAL A 149 26.91 10.15 2.51
CA VAL A 149 27.59 9.14 3.33
C VAL A 149 27.10 7.73 3.00
N ASN A 150 25.79 7.53 2.82
CA ASN A 150 25.24 6.25 2.40
C ASN A 150 25.75 5.80 1.01
N TYR A 151 25.94 6.74 0.09
CA TYR A 151 26.55 6.45 -1.21
C TYR A 151 28.00 5.94 -1.07
N ILE A 152 28.80 6.56 -0.19
CA ILE A 152 30.17 6.10 0.10
C ILE A 152 30.15 4.70 0.75
N LEU A 153 29.29 4.49 1.76
CA LEU A 153 29.17 3.21 2.48
C LEU A 153 28.74 2.04 1.58
N THR A 154 27.91 2.30 0.56
CA THR A 154 27.44 1.27 -0.37
C THR A 154 28.47 0.89 -1.43
N ARG A 155 29.45 1.75 -1.72
CA ARG A 155 30.50 1.52 -2.72
C ARG A 155 31.87 1.14 -2.13
N CYS A 156 32.11 1.45 -0.86
CA CYS A 156 33.40 1.18 -0.23
C CYS A 156 33.72 -0.34 -0.24
N PRO A 157 34.90 -0.76 -0.74
CA PRO A 157 35.34 -2.16 -0.70
C PRO A 157 35.80 -2.57 0.69
N TYR A 158 35.61 -3.83 1.06
CA TYR A 158 36.03 -4.39 2.35
C TYR A 158 36.84 -5.69 2.25
N GLY A 159 37.18 -6.12 1.02
CA GLY A 159 38.02 -7.29 0.81
C GLY A 159 38.01 -7.79 -0.62
N THR A 160 38.91 -8.72 -0.93
CA THR A 160 38.94 -9.43 -2.22
C THR A 160 38.86 -10.93 -1.94
N GLU A 161 37.83 -11.61 -2.45
CA GLU A 161 37.76 -13.08 -2.41
C GLU A 161 37.68 -13.61 -3.84
N GLU A 162 38.47 -14.64 -4.15
CA GLU A 162 38.50 -15.29 -5.47
C GLU A 162 38.76 -14.30 -6.64
N GLY A 163 39.58 -13.27 -6.41
CA GLY A 163 39.88 -12.24 -7.41
C GLY A 163 38.76 -11.23 -7.66
N LYS A 164 37.63 -11.31 -6.94
CA LYS A 164 36.53 -10.33 -7.01
C LYS A 164 36.53 -9.44 -5.78
N LYS A 165 36.54 -8.11 -5.99
CA LYS A 165 36.39 -7.13 -4.91
C LYS A 165 34.98 -7.24 -4.31
N LYS A 166 34.89 -7.47 -3.00
CA LYS A 166 33.66 -7.32 -2.24
C LYS A 166 33.52 -5.88 -1.80
N PHE A 167 32.34 -5.31 -2.04
CA PHE A 167 32.02 -3.93 -1.68
C PHE A 167 30.66 -3.85 -1.00
N GLY A 168 30.48 -2.74 -0.30
CA GLY A 168 29.20 -2.26 0.17
C GLY A 168 28.76 -2.82 1.51
N ILE A 169 28.18 -1.90 2.30
CA ILE A 169 27.68 -2.19 3.63
C ILE A 169 26.53 -3.20 3.69
N LYS A 170 25.69 -3.28 2.64
CA LYS A 170 24.55 -4.22 2.60
C LYS A 170 24.97 -5.67 2.80
N ARG A 171 26.11 -6.07 2.24
CA ARG A 171 26.62 -7.44 2.40
C ARG A 171 27.20 -7.67 3.79
N LEU A 172 27.81 -6.64 4.39
CA LEU A 172 28.30 -6.70 5.78
C LEU A 172 27.14 -6.81 6.78
N LEU A 173 26.00 -6.17 6.51
CA LEU A 173 24.77 -6.30 7.29
C LEU A 173 24.16 -7.71 7.12
N ASN A 174 24.01 -8.19 5.88
CA ASN A 174 23.45 -9.52 5.62
C ASN A 174 24.30 -10.67 6.20
N ASN A 175 25.62 -10.50 6.26
CA ASN A 175 26.54 -11.45 6.89
C ASN A 175 26.60 -11.32 8.42
N GLY A 176 25.89 -10.36 9.02
CA GLY A 176 25.94 -10.08 10.46
C GLY A 176 27.33 -9.64 10.95
N THR A 177 28.09 -8.90 10.12
CA THR A 177 29.35 -8.27 10.50
C THR A 177 29.10 -6.93 11.19
N TYR A 178 28.16 -6.15 10.66
CA TYR A 178 27.48 -5.06 11.35
C TYR A 178 26.06 -5.49 11.68
N SER A 179 25.54 -5.04 12.82
CA SER A 179 24.16 -5.26 13.23
C SER A 179 23.22 -4.26 12.55
N ALA A 180 23.60 -2.98 12.52
CA ALA A 180 22.81 -1.94 11.91
C ALA A 180 23.66 -0.80 11.32
N ALA A 181 23.09 -0.10 10.36
CA ALA A 181 23.61 1.14 9.79
C ALA A 181 22.44 2.10 9.55
N TYR A 182 22.47 3.28 10.16
CA TYR A 182 21.36 4.23 10.06
C TYR A 182 21.81 5.68 10.30
N PRO A 183 21.14 6.67 9.69
CA PRO A 183 21.29 8.07 10.04
C PRO A 183 20.56 8.39 11.35
N LEU A 184 21.00 9.44 12.05
CA LEU A 184 20.38 9.86 13.30
C LEU A 184 19.21 10.84 13.09
N HIS A 185 18.26 10.77 14.02
CA HIS A 185 17.30 11.83 14.27
C HIS A 185 17.98 12.97 15.07
N ASP A 186 17.67 14.20 14.64
CA ASP A 186 17.99 15.48 15.28
C ASP A 186 17.66 15.54 16.78
N CYS A 187 16.41 15.26 17.17
CA CYS A 187 15.96 15.42 18.55
C CYS A 187 14.94 14.34 18.95
N GLN A 188 14.52 14.36 20.22
CA GLN A 188 13.38 13.57 20.69
C GLN A 188 12.07 14.18 20.17
N TYR A 189 11.11 13.35 19.77
CA TYR A 189 9.87 13.88 19.17
C TYR A 189 8.99 14.67 20.15
N TRP A 190 9.07 14.38 21.45
CA TRP A 190 8.19 15.01 22.48
C TRP A 190 8.85 16.17 23.23
N LYS A 191 10.18 16.33 23.13
CA LYS A 191 10.95 17.33 23.88
C LYS A 191 11.95 18.02 22.95
N LYS A 192 11.98 19.35 23.01
CA LYS A 192 13.00 20.14 22.30
C LYS A 192 14.40 19.79 22.83
N ALA A 193 15.37 19.73 21.92
CA ALA A 193 16.77 19.58 22.27
C ALA A 193 17.22 20.75 23.16
N ASN A 194 18.06 20.46 24.14
CA ASN A 194 18.65 21.47 25.01
C ASN A 194 19.73 22.30 24.29
N ASP A 195 20.28 21.78 23.18
CA ASP A 195 21.31 22.44 22.39
C ASP A 195 20.69 23.50 21.46
N PRO A 196 21.05 24.79 21.60
CA PRO A 196 20.54 25.86 20.73
C PRO A 196 20.98 25.71 19.27
N ASN A 197 22.04 24.96 18.97
CA ASN A 197 22.53 24.72 17.61
C ASN A 197 21.85 23.53 16.91
N CYS A 198 20.95 22.82 17.60
CA CYS A 198 20.23 21.69 17.04
C CYS A 198 18.89 22.13 16.44
N ASP A 199 18.71 21.88 15.15
CA ASP A 199 17.46 22.11 14.45
C ASP A 199 16.39 21.12 14.98
N ASN A 200 15.34 21.64 15.63
CA ASN A 200 14.27 20.84 16.24
C ASN A 200 13.19 20.42 15.21
N GLU A 201 13.62 19.87 14.07
CA GLU A 201 12.75 19.54 12.93
C GLU A 201 11.77 18.41 13.25
N ARG A 202 12.23 17.32 13.90
CA ARG A 202 11.37 16.19 14.29
C ARG A 202 10.32 16.58 15.31
N TYR A 203 10.68 17.41 16.29
CA TYR A 203 9.71 17.94 17.25
C TYR A 203 8.65 18.78 16.54
N THR A 204 9.05 19.63 15.59
CA THR A 204 8.12 20.49 14.83
C THR A 204 7.20 19.64 13.95
N LEU A 205 7.74 18.64 13.24
CA LEU A 205 6.96 17.67 12.47
C LEU A 205 5.97 16.91 13.35
N TYR A 206 6.38 16.50 14.55
CA TYR A 206 5.48 15.84 15.48
C TYR A 206 4.34 16.76 15.94
N MET A 207 4.66 18.00 16.31
CA MET A 207 3.70 18.97 16.84
C MET A 207 2.66 19.42 15.82
N GLU A 208 3.09 19.65 14.57
CA GLU A 208 2.27 20.29 13.55
C GLU A 208 1.62 19.27 12.58
N TRP A 209 2.25 18.10 12.37
CA TRP A 209 1.82 17.12 11.37
C TRP A 209 1.46 15.75 11.95
N ALA A 210 2.35 15.13 12.74
CA ALA A 210 2.17 13.73 13.19
C ALA A 210 1.24 13.53 14.41
N ARG A 211 0.55 14.58 14.86
CA ARG A 211 -0.44 14.50 15.95
C ARG A 211 -1.83 14.20 15.38
N PHE A 212 -2.47 13.15 15.91
CA PHE A 212 -3.83 12.75 15.54
C PHE A 212 -4.88 13.89 15.65
N LEU A 213 -4.77 14.76 16.66
CA LEU A 213 -5.69 15.89 16.84
C LEU A 213 -5.59 16.98 15.76
N ARG A 214 -4.53 16.98 14.93
CA ARG A 214 -4.32 17.97 13.87
C ARG A 214 -4.71 17.45 12.49
N PHE A 215 -5.66 16.52 12.42
CA PHE A 215 -6.08 15.90 11.15
C PHE A 215 -6.62 16.89 10.11
N TYR A 216 -7.24 17.99 10.54
CA TYR A 216 -7.81 19.03 9.69
C TYR A 216 -6.78 19.99 9.08
N LYS A 217 -5.52 19.99 9.55
CA LYS A 217 -4.48 20.89 9.03
C LYS A 217 -3.83 20.34 7.77
N GLU A 218 -3.41 21.25 6.90
CA GLU A 218 -2.60 20.95 5.72
C GLU A 218 -1.28 20.22 6.07
N GLN A 219 -0.68 19.56 5.08
CA GLN A 219 0.57 18.83 5.25
C GLN A 219 1.78 19.72 4.90
N PRO A 220 2.80 19.83 5.77
CA PRO A 220 4.00 20.62 5.49
C PRO A 220 4.98 19.84 4.59
N LEU A 221 4.64 19.74 3.30
CA LEU A 221 5.36 18.90 2.33
C LEU A 221 6.85 19.27 2.21
N ASP A 222 7.21 20.55 2.25
CA ASP A 222 8.60 20.98 2.11
C ASP A 222 9.46 20.63 3.33
N LEU A 223 8.88 20.69 4.54
CA LEU A 223 9.55 20.25 5.76
C LEU A 223 9.72 18.73 5.79
N ILE A 224 8.70 17.98 5.36
CA ILE A 224 8.78 16.51 5.22
C ILE A 224 9.88 16.14 4.21
N ARG A 225 9.92 16.83 3.05
CA ARG A 225 10.95 16.67 2.02
C ARG A 225 12.33 16.96 2.59
N LYS A 226 12.52 18.08 3.29
CA LYS A 226 13.79 18.47 3.90
C LYS A 226 14.29 17.42 4.89
N TYR A 227 13.40 16.87 5.71
CA TYR A 227 13.77 15.94 6.78
C TYR A 227 13.98 14.49 6.29
N TYR A 228 13.03 13.96 5.51
CA TYR A 228 12.98 12.55 5.10
C TYR A 228 13.45 12.30 3.65
N GLY A 229 13.55 13.34 2.83
CA GLY A 229 13.85 13.24 1.40
C GLY A 229 12.60 13.19 0.52
N GLU A 230 12.83 13.30 -0.78
CA GLU A 230 11.80 13.50 -1.79
C GLU A 230 10.93 12.23 -1.99
N LYS A 231 11.48 11.02 -1.80
CA LYS A 231 10.73 9.75 -1.91
C LYS A 231 9.61 9.61 -0.87
N ILE A 232 9.81 10.08 0.35
CA ILE A 232 8.75 10.11 1.38
C ILE A 232 7.85 11.33 1.18
N GLY A 233 8.42 12.48 0.77
CA GLY A 233 7.64 13.66 0.41
C GLY A 233 6.60 13.39 -0.67
N ILE A 234 6.96 12.71 -1.76
CA ILE A 234 6.04 12.43 -2.88
C ILE A 234 4.92 11.47 -2.47
N TYR A 235 5.18 10.54 -1.55
CA TYR A 235 4.17 9.65 -0.99
C TYR A 235 3.07 10.42 -0.27
N PHE A 236 3.45 11.29 0.68
CA PHE A 236 2.47 12.10 1.42
C PHE A 236 1.79 13.15 0.53
N ALA A 237 2.49 13.68 -0.48
CA ALA A 237 1.89 14.55 -1.47
C ALA A 237 0.82 13.83 -2.30
N TRP A 238 1.09 12.59 -2.72
CA TRP A 238 0.13 11.75 -3.44
C TRP A 238 -1.06 11.35 -2.57
N LEU A 239 -0.81 10.89 -1.34
CA LEU A 239 -1.84 10.48 -0.40
C LEU A 239 -2.75 11.66 -0.02
N GLY A 240 -2.17 12.84 0.18
CA GLY A 240 -2.92 14.08 0.42
C GLY A 240 -3.82 14.45 -0.76
N PHE A 241 -3.27 14.45 -1.98
CA PHE A 241 -4.02 14.72 -3.21
C PHE A 241 -5.13 13.70 -3.46
N TYR A 242 -4.87 12.42 -3.19
CA TYR A 242 -5.86 11.36 -3.28
C TYR A 242 -7.01 11.57 -2.29
N THR A 243 -6.71 11.98 -1.06
CA THR A 243 -7.70 12.30 -0.03
C THR A 243 -8.56 13.51 -0.42
N GLU A 244 -7.95 14.55 -0.97
CA GLU A 244 -8.64 15.75 -1.46
C GLU A 244 -9.62 15.41 -2.60
N MET A 245 -9.19 14.63 -3.58
CA MET A 245 -10.06 14.21 -4.69
C MET A 245 -11.16 13.24 -4.22
N LEU A 246 -10.88 12.36 -3.25
CA LEU A 246 -11.87 11.46 -2.67
C LEU A 246 -13.00 12.21 -1.95
N PHE A 247 -12.72 13.38 -1.37
CA PHE A 247 -13.76 14.20 -0.75
C PHE A 247 -14.89 14.52 -1.74
N LEU A 248 -14.55 14.92 -2.98
CA LEU A 248 -15.54 15.18 -4.02
C LEU A 248 -16.36 13.92 -4.34
N ALA A 249 -15.70 12.77 -4.49
CA ALA A 249 -16.38 11.51 -4.77
C ALA A 249 -17.29 11.06 -3.61
N ALA A 250 -16.85 11.24 -2.37
CA ALA A 250 -17.62 10.91 -1.17
C ALA A 250 -18.89 11.76 -1.04
N VAL A 251 -18.83 13.05 -1.37
CA VAL A 251 -20.00 13.94 -1.36
C VAL A 251 -21.04 13.47 -2.38
N VAL A 252 -20.63 13.19 -3.63
CA VAL A 252 -21.55 12.72 -4.67
C VAL A 252 -22.11 11.33 -4.32
N GLY A 253 -21.28 10.43 -3.78
CA GLY A 253 -21.71 9.11 -3.34
C GLY A 253 -22.72 9.16 -2.20
N LEU A 254 -22.54 10.06 -1.23
CA LEU A 254 -23.50 10.31 -0.15
C LEU A 254 -24.84 10.82 -0.69
N LEU A 255 -24.83 11.73 -1.66
CA LEU A 255 -26.06 12.22 -2.29
C LEU A 255 -26.82 11.09 -3.01
N CYS A 256 -26.10 10.21 -3.71
CA CYS A 256 -26.71 9.04 -4.38
C CYS A 256 -27.28 8.05 -3.36
N PHE A 257 -26.59 7.86 -2.22
CA PHE A 257 -27.07 7.02 -1.13
C PHE A 257 -28.35 7.58 -0.50
N PHE A 258 -28.38 8.89 -0.20
CA PHE A 258 -29.60 9.53 0.33
C PHE A 258 -30.76 9.48 -0.65
N TYR A 259 -30.51 9.59 -1.95
CA TYR A 259 -31.53 9.37 -2.98
C TYR A 259 -32.11 7.95 -2.89
N GLY A 260 -31.27 6.92 -2.78
CA GLY A 260 -31.71 5.54 -2.59
C GLY A 260 -32.53 5.36 -1.30
N LEU A 261 -32.11 6.01 -0.20
CA LEU A 261 -32.80 5.94 1.09
C LEU A 261 -34.18 6.59 1.03
N PHE A 262 -34.32 7.75 0.38
CA PHE A 262 -35.61 8.43 0.25
C PHE A 262 -36.57 7.75 -0.74
N THR A 263 -36.06 6.98 -1.70
CA THR A 263 -36.87 6.28 -2.72
C THR A 263 -37.12 4.81 -2.38
N MET A 264 -36.65 4.32 -1.24
CA MET A 264 -36.79 2.92 -0.80
C MET A 264 -38.26 2.50 -0.70
N ASP A 265 -39.10 3.34 -0.10
CA ASP A 265 -40.53 3.09 0.10
C ASP A 265 -41.36 3.26 -1.19
N GLU A 266 -40.77 3.77 -2.28
CA GLU A 266 -41.48 4.01 -3.55
C GLU A 266 -41.32 2.86 -4.54
N ASN A 267 -40.35 1.97 -4.35
CA ASN A 267 -40.03 0.90 -5.30
C ASN A 267 -41.15 -0.16 -5.40
N MET A 268 -41.69 -0.36 -6.60
CA MET A 268 -42.75 -1.33 -6.86
C MET A 268 -42.27 -2.78 -6.69
N SER A 269 -41.06 -3.11 -7.16
CA SER A 269 -40.56 -4.49 -7.11
C SER A 269 -40.37 -4.99 -5.67
N SER A 270 -39.87 -4.14 -4.77
CA SER A 270 -39.75 -4.48 -3.35
C SER A 270 -41.11 -4.62 -2.68
N LYS A 271 -42.08 -3.74 -3.01
CA LYS A 271 -43.46 -3.85 -2.52
C LYS A 271 -44.14 -5.16 -2.92
N GLU A 272 -43.97 -5.60 -4.17
CA GLU A 272 -44.55 -6.88 -4.65
C GLU A 272 -43.97 -8.09 -3.90
N ILE A 273 -42.67 -8.07 -3.60
CA ILE A 273 -42.01 -9.13 -2.81
C ILE A 273 -42.52 -9.15 -1.37
N CYS A 274 -42.70 -7.97 -0.77
CA CYS A 274 -43.13 -7.82 0.62
C CYS A 274 -44.65 -8.00 0.82
N ASP A 275 -45.47 -7.87 -0.24
CA ASP A 275 -46.92 -8.03 -0.15
C ASP A 275 -47.29 -9.50 0.16
N PRO A 276 -47.98 -9.78 1.28
CA PRO A 276 -48.43 -11.12 1.62
C PRO A 276 -49.36 -11.76 0.59
N ALA A 277 -50.10 -10.96 -0.17
CA ALA A 277 -51.03 -11.45 -1.20
C ALA A 277 -50.32 -11.84 -2.50
N ILE A 278 -49.11 -11.31 -2.76
CA ILE A 278 -48.34 -11.59 -3.97
C ILE A 278 -47.12 -12.44 -3.60
N GLY A 279 -46.10 -11.84 -2.99
CA GLY A 279 -44.88 -12.53 -2.58
C GLY A 279 -45.09 -13.60 -1.50
N GLY A 280 -46.18 -13.53 -0.73
CA GLY A 280 -46.54 -14.54 0.25
C GLY A 280 -47.15 -15.83 -0.33
N GLU A 281 -47.75 -15.75 -1.53
CA GLU A 281 -48.33 -16.89 -2.24
C GLU A 281 -47.30 -17.62 -3.14
N ILE A 282 -46.23 -16.92 -3.55
CA ILE A 282 -45.19 -17.48 -4.41
C ILE A 282 -44.26 -18.40 -3.59
N ILE A 283 -44.25 -19.69 -3.95
CA ILE A 283 -43.38 -20.72 -3.38
C ILE A 283 -42.18 -20.96 -4.29
N MET A 284 -40.98 -20.83 -3.73
CA MET A 284 -39.71 -20.98 -4.43
C MET A 284 -39.16 -22.41 -4.31
N CYS A 285 -38.41 -22.83 -5.33
CA CYS A 285 -37.73 -24.12 -5.33
C CYS A 285 -36.63 -24.18 -4.25
N PRO A 286 -36.34 -25.39 -3.73
CA PRO A 286 -35.28 -25.58 -2.75
C PRO A 286 -33.88 -25.34 -3.34
N LEU A 287 -33.02 -24.73 -2.53
CA LEU A 287 -31.66 -24.33 -2.91
C LEU A 287 -30.64 -25.48 -2.85
N CYS A 288 -31.02 -26.66 -2.36
CA CYS A 288 -30.15 -27.83 -2.31
C CYS A 288 -30.84 -29.10 -2.80
N ASP A 289 -30.04 -30.14 -3.07
CA ASP A 289 -30.49 -31.37 -3.74
C ASP A 289 -31.23 -32.35 -2.82
N ARG A 290 -31.00 -32.29 -1.52
CA ARG A 290 -31.60 -33.17 -0.50
C ARG A 290 -31.80 -32.38 0.78
N GLU A 291 -32.91 -32.64 1.48
CA GLU A 291 -33.15 -32.12 2.84
C GLU A 291 -33.23 -30.57 2.88
N CYS A 292 -33.76 -29.95 1.82
CA CYS A 292 -34.09 -28.52 1.80
C CYS A 292 -35.60 -28.32 1.63
N GLU A 293 -36.19 -27.50 2.48
CA GLU A 293 -37.60 -27.14 2.40
C GLU A 293 -37.87 -26.11 1.28
N TYR A 294 -39.10 -26.15 0.76
CA TYR A 294 -39.63 -25.06 -0.05
C TYR A 294 -39.80 -23.82 0.82
N TRP A 295 -39.54 -22.65 0.26
CA TRP A 295 -39.55 -21.39 0.98
C TRP A 295 -40.37 -20.34 0.25
N ARG A 296 -40.86 -19.33 0.97
CA ARG A 296 -41.75 -18.30 0.43
C ARG A 296 -40.96 -17.07 0.03
N LEU A 297 -41.33 -16.41 -1.07
CA LEU A 297 -40.59 -15.24 -1.55
C LEU A 297 -40.58 -14.08 -0.54
N ASN A 298 -41.67 -13.90 0.22
CA ASN A 298 -41.77 -12.85 1.26
C ASN A 298 -40.65 -12.91 2.33
N THR A 299 -39.99 -14.05 2.54
CA THR A 299 -38.84 -14.11 3.48
C THR A 299 -37.64 -13.28 3.01
N THR A 300 -37.61 -12.87 1.74
CA THR A 300 -36.56 -12.02 1.15
C THR A 300 -36.93 -10.53 1.09
N CYS A 301 -38.04 -10.12 1.72
CA CYS A 301 -38.52 -8.74 1.72
C CYS A 301 -37.45 -7.74 2.19
N GLU A 302 -36.87 -7.91 3.37
CA GLU A 302 -35.83 -7.00 3.88
C GLU A 302 -34.62 -6.93 2.94
N SER A 303 -34.16 -8.09 2.43
CA SER A 303 -33.07 -8.16 1.46
C SER A 303 -33.40 -7.36 0.20
N SER A 304 -34.63 -7.48 -0.33
CA SER A 304 -35.08 -6.74 -1.50
C SER A 304 -35.12 -5.22 -1.30
N GLU A 305 -35.55 -4.75 -0.12
CA GLU A 305 -35.53 -3.32 0.23
C GLU A 305 -34.08 -2.79 0.29
N TYR A 306 -33.18 -3.52 0.95
CA TYR A 306 -31.76 -3.19 0.97
C TYR A 306 -31.11 -3.26 -0.42
N SER A 307 -31.58 -4.14 -1.30
CA SER A 307 -31.09 -4.21 -2.69
C SER A 307 -31.35 -2.90 -3.42
N HIS A 308 -32.57 -2.36 -3.30
CA HIS A 308 -32.95 -1.11 -3.96
C HIS A 308 -32.16 0.11 -3.46
N LEU A 309 -31.75 0.12 -2.19
CA LEU A 309 -30.90 1.19 -1.64
C LEU A 309 -29.59 1.35 -2.43
N PHE A 310 -29.03 0.26 -2.95
CA PHE A 310 -27.77 0.24 -3.70
C PHE A 310 -27.96 0.04 -5.21
N ASP A 311 -29.06 -0.59 -5.64
CA ASP A 311 -29.40 -0.83 -7.05
C ASP A 311 -30.52 0.13 -7.49
N ASN A 312 -30.14 1.38 -7.76
CA ASN A 312 -31.05 2.43 -8.19
C ASN A 312 -30.46 3.25 -9.35
N VAL A 313 -31.29 4.09 -9.96
CA VAL A 313 -30.86 4.91 -11.11
C VAL A 313 -29.72 5.89 -10.74
N ALA A 314 -29.63 6.34 -9.49
CA ALA A 314 -28.56 7.22 -9.05
C ALA A 314 -27.20 6.49 -8.97
N THR A 315 -27.17 5.18 -8.69
CA THR A 315 -25.91 4.42 -8.67
C THR A 315 -25.34 4.20 -10.07
N LEU A 316 -26.20 4.12 -11.10
CA LEU A 316 -25.75 4.19 -12.50
C LEU A 316 -25.08 5.54 -12.82
N PHE A 317 -25.74 6.65 -12.47
CA PHE A 317 -25.15 7.99 -12.62
C PHE A 317 -23.81 8.08 -11.89
N PHE A 318 -23.76 7.53 -10.68
CA PHE A 318 -22.54 7.51 -9.87
C PHE A 318 -21.41 6.72 -10.53
N ALA A 319 -21.70 5.56 -11.13
CA ALA A 319 -20.70 4.77 -11.85
C ALA A 319 -20.10 5.53 -13.04
N ILE A 320 -20.92 6.28 -13.78
CA ILE A 320 -20.46 7.15 -14.89
C ILE A 320 -19.60 8.29 -14.34
N PHE A 321 -20.08 8.97 -13.29
CA PHE A 321 -19.35 10.03 -12.60
C PHE A 321 -17.98 9.53 -12.12
N MET A 322 -17.92 8.34 -11.53
CA MET A 322 -16.68 7.75 -11.02
C MET A 322 -15.71 7.40 -12.14
N GLY A 323 -16.19 6.94 -13.30
CA GLY A 323 -15.35 6.77 -14.48
C GLY A 323 -14.68 8.08 -14.91
N ILE A 324 -15.42 9.20 -14.91
CA ILE A 324 -14.88 10.53 -15.20
C ILE A 324 -13.93 10.98 -14.08
N TRP A 325 -14.34 10.84 -12.83
CA TRP A 325 -13.56 11.23 -11.66
C TRP A 325 -12.19 10.56 -11.63
N VAL A 326 -12.10 9.26 -11.94
CA VAL A 326 -10.83 8.52 -12.02
C VAL A 326 -9.90 9.13 -13.07
N THR A 327 -10.43 9.46 -14.26
CA THR A 327 -9.61 10.11 -15.31
C THR A 327 -9.12 11.48 -14.90
N LEU A 328 -9.98 12.30 -14.27
CA LEU A 328 -9.61 13.60 -13.74
C LEU A 328 -8.57 13.49 -12.63
N PHE A 329 -8.73 12.54 -11.70
CA PHE A 329 -7.77 12.26 -10.64
C PHE A 329 -6.37 11.97 -11.20
N LEU A 330 -6.28 11.08 -12.20
CA LEU A 330 -4.99 10.71 -12.79
C LEU A 330 -4.33 11.87 -13.56
N GLU A 331 -5.10 12.64 -14.32
CA GLU A 331 -4.57 13.77 -15.09
C GLU A 331 -4.18 14.96 -14.18
N PHE A 332 -4.98 15.25 -13.16
CA PHE A 332 -4.65 16.28 -12.18
C PHE A 332 -3.47 15.88 -11.30
N TRP A 333 -3.33 14.60 -10.97
CA TRP A 333 -2.13 14.10 -10.32
C TRP A 333 -0.89 14.30 -11.18
N LYS A 334 -0.94 13.96 -12.49
CA LYS A 334 0.19 14.23 -13.41
C LYS A 334 0.59 15.71 -13.41
N ARG A 335 -0.39 16.63 -13.41
CA ARG A 335 -0.14 18.08 -13.33
C ARG A 335 0.48 18.48 -12.00
N ARG A 336 -0.05 17.98 -10.87
CA ARG A 336 0.48 18.25 -9.53
C ARG A 336 1.90 17.70 -9.39
N GLN A 337 2.15 16.50 -9.88
CA GLN A 337 3.46 15.87 -9.91
C GLN A 337 4.45 16.66 -10.76
N ALA A 338 4.05 17.17 -11.94
CA ALA A 338 4.91 18.03 -12.75
C ALA A 338 5.31 19.33 -12.03
N ARG A 339 4.36 19.94 -11.30
CA ARG A 339 4.65 21.09 -10.44
C ARG A 339 5.63 20.75 -9.32
N LEU A 340 5.41 19.65 -8.60
CA LEU A 340 6.33 19.19 -7.55
C LEU A 340 7.71 18.82 -8.10
N LYS A 341 7.80 18.24 -9.30
CA LYS A 341 9.08 17.98 -9.97
C LYS A 341 9.87 19.27 -10.19
N TYR A 342 9.18 20.36 -10.54
CA TYR A 342 9.81 21.66 -10.71
C TYR A 342 10.20 22.28 -9.36
N GLU A 343 9.26 22.41 -8.42
CA GLU A 343 9.49 22.97 -7.07
C GLU A 343 10.55 22.20 -6.26
N TRP A 344 10.76 20.92 -6.58
CA TRP A 344 11.75 20.06 -5.92
C TRP A 344 13.02 19.82 -6.75
N ASP A 345 13.18 20.54 -7.87
CA ASP A 345 14.36 20.46 -8.74
C ASP A 345 14.69 19.05 -9.27
N LEU A 346 13.65 18.23 -9.48
CA LEU A 346 13.74 16.83 -9.91
C LEU A 346 13.60 16.66 -11.44
N VAL A 347 13.64 17.73 -12.22
CA VAL A 347 13.43 17.70 -13.68
C VAL A 347 14.52 16.88 -14.39
N ASP A 348 15.80 17.10 -14.08
CA ASP A 348 16.94 16.44 -14.74
C ASP A 348 17.31 15.07 -14.13
N PHE A 349 16.45 14.54 -13.26
CA PHE A 349 16.77 13.38 -12.42
C PHE A 349 16.97 12.07 -13.20
N GLU A 350 16.28 11.88 -14.33
CA GLU A 350 16.37 10.65 -15.13
C GLU A 350 17.75 10.48 -15.80
N GLU A 351 18.34 11.58 -16.29
CA GLU A 351 19.69 11.58 -16.90
C GLU A 351 20.76 11.37 -15.83
N GLU A 352 20.63 12.02 -14.67
CA GLU A 352 21.53 11.87 -13.52
C GLU A 352 21.53 10.43 -12.95
N GLN A 353 20.37 9.78 -12.83
CA GLN A 353 20.27 8.42 -12.31
C GLN A 353 20.80 7.35 -13.27
N GLN A 354 20.53 7.47 -14.57
CA GLN A 354 20.99 6.50 -15.56
C GLN A 354 22.51 6.42 -15.65
N GLN A 355 23.21 7.53 -15.37
CA GLN A 355 24.66 7.61 -15.41
C GLN A 355 25.33 7.21 -14.08
N LEU A 356 24.73 7.52 -12.92
CA LEU A 356 25.46 7.49 -11.63
C LEU A 356 25.06 6.37 -10.65
N GLN A 357 24.00 5.59 -10.91
CA GLN A 357 23.47 4.59 -9.94
C GLN A 357 23.26 3.18 -10.49
N LEU A 358 24.29 2.61 -11.14
CA LEU A 358 24.33 1.16 -11.36
C LEU A 358 24.28 0.43 -10.01
N ARG A 359 23.41 -0.58 -9.89
CA ARG A 359 23.36 -1.41 -8.68
C ARG A 359 24.71 -2.13 -8.56
N PRO A 360 25.40 -2.06 -7.42
CA PRO A 360 26.72 -2.67 -7.28
C PRO A 360 26.71 -4.19 -7.59
N GLU A 361 25.63 -4.89 -7.28
CA GLU A 361 25.43 -6.30 -7.64
C GLU A 361 25.36 -6.57 -9.15
N TYR A 362 24.86 -5.61 -9.94
CA TYR A 362 24.84 -5.70 -11.39
C TYR A 362 26.27 -5.67 -11.93
N GLU A 363 27.11 -4.76 -11.44
CA GLU A 363 28.52 -4.64 -11.81
C GLU A 363 29.33 -5.90 -11.44
N ALA A 364 29.03 -6.51 -10.28
CA ALA A 364 29.73 -7.72 -9.84
C ALA A 364 29.33 -8.99 -10.60
N LYS A 365 28.07 -9.08 -11.06
CA LYS A 365 27.55 -10.25 -11.77
C LYS A 365 27.80 -10.18 -13.29
N CYS A 366 27.90 -8.98 -13.86
CA CYS A 366 28.14 -8.80 -15.29
C CYS A 366 29.64 -8.90 -15.63
N THR A 367 30.03 -9.93 -16.39
CA THR A 367 31.41 -10.12 -16.86
C THR A 367 31.72 -9.42 -18.17
N GLN A 368 30.70 -9.21 -19.01
CA GLN A 368 30.86 -8.57 -20.32
C GLN A 368 30.69 -7.05 -20.20
N LYS A 369 31.47 -6.29 -20.99
CA LYS A 369 31.35 -4.84 -21.12
C LYS A 369 31.03 -4.47 -22.56
N LYS A 370 30.14 -3.50 -22.75
CA LYS A 370 29.77 -2.94 -24.05
C LYS A 370 29.94 -1.43 -24.01
N LYS A 371 30.46 -0.85 -25.09
CA LYS A 371 30.56 0.61 -25.21
C LYS A 371 29.15 1.18 -25.38
N ASN A 372 28.76 2.10 -24.50
CA ASN A 372 27.50 2.81 -24.61
C ASN A 372 27.59 3.81 -25.79
N PRO A 373 26.63 3.81 -26.74
CA PRO A 373 26.67 4.71 -27.90
C PRO A 373 26.54 6.20 -27.52
N VAL A 374 25.93 6.51 -26.37
CA VAL A 374 25.70 7.90 -25.93
C VAL A 374 26.87 8.40 -25.10
N THR A 375 27.20 7.73 -23.99
CA THR A 375 28.28 8.17 -23.08
C THR A 375 29.67 7.84 -23.60
N GLN A 376 29.78 6.97 -24.60
CA GLN A 376 31.06 6.45 -25.13
C GLN A 376 31.91 5.69 -24.09
N GLU A 377 31.35 5.39 -22.91
CA GLU A 377 32.03 4.66 -21.84
C GLU A 377 31.79 3.15 -21.93
N MET A 378 32.71 2.37 -21.37
CA MET A 378 32.62 0.90 -21.32
C MET A 378 31.81 0.47 -20.11
N GLU A 379 30.53 0.14 -20.33
CA GLU A 379 29.59 -0.24 -19.27
C GLU A 379 29.41 -1.76 -19.19
N PRO A 380 29.15 -2.33 -17.99
CA PRO A 380 28.75 -3.73 -17.86
C PRO A 380 27.45 -4.00 -18.62
N TYR A 381 27.38 -5.11 -19.34
CA TYR A 381 26.23 -5.45 -20.19
C TYR A 381 25.83 -6.92 -20.06
N LEU A 382 24.52 -7.18 -19.99
CA LEU A 382 23.96 -8.53 -20.00
C LEU A 382 23.39 -8.85 -21.40
N PRO A 383 23.73 -10.01 -22.01
CA PRO A 383 23.21 -10.36 -23.32
C PRO A 383 21.69 -10.55 -23.31
N ILE A 384 21.02 -10.00 -24.32
CA ILE A 384 19.55 -10.01 -24.49
C ILE A 384 18.98 -11.43 -24.44
N THR A 385 19.68 -12.42 -25.01
CA THR A 385 19.22 -13.82 -24.99
C THR A 385 19.13 -14.38 -23.57
N SER A 386 20.12 -14.11 -22.71
CA SER A 386 20.07 -14.52 -21.30
C SER A 386 18.99 -13.76 -20.54
N GLN A 387 18.82 -12.47 -20.83
CA GLN A 387 17.78 -11.64 -20.21
C GLN A 387 16.38 -12.15 -20.56
N ALA A 388 16.13 -12.48 -21.83
CA ALA A 388 14.86 -13.01 -22.31
C ALA A 388 14.51 -14.34 -21.63
N VAL A 389 15.46 -15.29 -21.53
CA VAL A 389 15.23 -16.57 -20.84
C VAL A 389 14.88 -16.35 -19.37
N ARG A 390 15.61 -15.47 -18.66
CA ARG A 390 15.33 -15.14 -17.25
C ARG A 390 13.95 -14.50 -17.08
N PHE A 391 13.58 -13.61 -17.99
CA PHE A 391 12.27 -12.96 -17.99
C PHE A 391 11.13 -13.96 -18.26
N CYS A 392 11.32 -14.91 -19.18
CA CYS A 392 10.37 -16.00 -19.41
C CYS A 392 10.20 -16.88 -18.15
N ILE A 393 11.29 -17.25 -17.48
CA ILE A 393 11.23 -18.04 -16.23
C ILE A 393 10.52 -17.27 -15.11
N SER A 394 10.78 -15.96 -15.01
CA SER A 394 10.09 -15.07 -14.09
C SER A 394 8.59 -15.03 -14.37
N GLY A 395 8.19 -14.80 -15.62
CA GLY A 395 6.78 -14.77 -16.04
C GLY A 395 6.04 -16.09 -15.79
N THR A 396 6.64 -17.23 -16.14
CA THR A 396 6.01 -18.55 -15.88
C THR A 396 5.86 -18.82 -14.39
N THR A 397 6.84 -18.43 -13.57
CA THR A 397 6.74 -18.58 -12.12
C THR A 397 5.64 -17.70 -11.53
N VAL A 398 5.50 -16.45 -11.97
CA VAL A 398 4.41 -15.56 -11.52
C VAL A 398 3.05 -16.13 -11.91
N LEU A 399 2.87 -16.59 -13.15
CA LEU A 399 1.63 -17.18 -13.62
C LEU A 399 1.26 -18.45 -12.84
N PHE A 400 2.23 -19.30 -12.52
CA PHE A 400 2.02 -20.47 -11.68
C PHE A 400 1.47 -20.09 -10.30
N TRP A 401 2.06 -19.12 -9.62
CA TRP A 401 1.59 -18.66 -8.31
C TRP A 401 0.21 -18.00 -8.36
N VAL A 402 -0.08 -17.23 -9.41
CA VAL A 402 -1.42 -16.67 -9.65
C VAL A 402 -2.45 -17.78 -9.83
N SER A 403 -2.13 -18.83 -10.61
CA SER A 403 -3.02 -19.97 -10.80
C SER A 403 -3.28 -20.73 -9.49
N LEU A 404 -2.29 -20.81 -8.61
CA LEU A 404 -2.40 -21.45 -7.30
C LEU A 404 -3.39 -20.70 -6.39
N ILE A 405 -3.38 -19.36 -6.41
CA ILE A 405 -4.40 -18.57 -5.68
C ILE A 405 -5.79 -18.90 -6.18
N ILE A 406 -6.01 -18.87 -7.50
CA ILE A 406 -7.34 -19.16 -8.09
C ILE A 406 -7.79 -20.57 -7.71
N ALA A 407 -6.89 -21.55 -7.77
CA ALA A 407 -7.18 -22.93 -7.35
C ALA A 407 -7.55 -23.02 -5.86
N SER A 408 -6.85 -22.28 -4.99
CA SER A 408 -7.15 -22.24 -3.55
C SER A 408 -8.52 -21.61 -3.26
N MET A 409 -8.90 -20.56 -3.98
CA MET A 409 -10.24 -19.96 -3.88
C MET A 409 -11.33 -20.95 -4.27
N ILE A 410 -11.16 -21.66 -5.39
CA ILE A 410 -12.09 -22.71 -5.82
C ILE A 410 -12.18 -23.82 -4.76
N ALA A 411 -11.04 -24.20 -4.15
CA ALA A 411 -11.02 -25.19 -3.08
C ALA A 411 -11.80 -24.74 -1.84
N VAL A 412 -11.73 -23.46 -1.46
CA VAL A 412 -12.52 -22.90 -0.36
C VAL A 412 -14.02 -22.92 -0.68
N ILE A 413 -14.41 -22.60 -1.91
CA ILE A 413 -15.82 -22.64 -2.35
C ILE A 413 -16.34 -24.09 -2.28
N VAL A 414 -15.58 -25.05 -2.81
CA VAL A 414 -15.93 -26.48 -2.73
C VAL A 414 -16.02 -26.94 -1.28
N TYR A 415 -15.13 -26.49 -0.40
CA TYR A 415 -15.19 -26.77 1.03
C TYR A 415 -16.48 -26.23 1.65
N ARG A 416 -16.85 -24.97 1.37
CA ARG A 416 -18.09 -24.36 1.88
C ARG A 416 -19.32 -25.18 1.49
N LEU A 417 -19.39 -25.59 0.23
CA LEU A 417 -20.48 -26.44 -0.29
C LEU A 417 -20.54 -27.80 0.41
N ALA A 418 -19.38 -28.44 0.59
CA ALA A 418 -19.31 -29.74 1.24
C ALA A 418 -19.69 -29.68 2.73
N VAL A 419 -19.27 -28.64 3.44
CA VAL A 419 -19.59 -28.44 4.86
C VAL A 419 -21.05 -28.07 5.05
N TYR A 420 -21.63 -27.27 4.16
CA TYR A 420 -23.06 -26.96 4.18
C TYR A 420 -23.91 -28.23 4.07
N ALA A 421 -23.60 -29.09 3.09
CA ALA A 421 -24.27 -30.38 2.93
C ALA A 421 -24.08 -31.30 4.15
N ALA A 422 -22.88 -31.33 4.74
CA ALA A 422 -22.62 -32.14 5.93
C ALA A 422 -23.37 -31.62 7.17
N PHE A 423 -23.40 -30.31 7.41
CA PHE A 423 -24.11 -29.71 8.54
C PHE A 423 -25.62 -29.85 8.43
N ALA A 424 -26.19 -29.73 7.22
CA ALA A 424 -27.61 -30.00 6.98
C ALA A 424 -27.98 -31.42 7.45
N SER A 425 -27.20 -32.43 7.02
CA SER A 425 -27.43 -33.83 7.41
C SER A 425 -27.18 -34.14 8.91
N LEU A 426 -26.27 -33.40 9.57
CA LEU A 426 -25.91 -33.64 10.97
C LEU A 426 -26.96 -33.08 11.93
N MET A 427 -27.58 -31.95 11.57
CA MET A 427 -28.55 -31.26 12.41
C MET A 427 -29.88 -32.02 12.54
N GLU A 428 -30.17 -32.92 11.59
CA GLU A 428 -31.35 -33.80 11.63
C GLU A 428 -31.15 -35.02 12.56
N ASN A 429 -29.91 -35.50 12.72
CA ASN A 429 -29.63 -36.74 13.46
C ASN A 429 -29.51 -36.58 14.99
N THR A 430 -29.51 -35.33 15.50
CA THR A 430 -29.35 -35.06 16.95
C THR A 430 -30.45 -34.14 17.47
N GLN A 431 -31.55 -34.75 17.97
CA GLN A 431 -32.66 -34.08 18.66
C GLN A 431 -32.26 -33.33 19.97
N THR A 432 -30.98 -33.28 20.33
CA THR A 432 -30.48 -32.77 21.62
C THR A 432 -29.86 -31.37 21.57
N LEU A 433 -29.80 -30.71 20.41
CA LEU A 433 -29.15 -29.40 20.22
C LEU A 433 -30.12 -28.24 19.88
N GLN A 434 -31.41 -28.40 20.18
CA GLN A 434 -32.43 -27.36 20.00
C GLN A 434 -32.21 -26.03 20.78
N PRO A 435 -31.47 -25.95 21.91
CA PRO A 435 -31.26 -24.66 22.56
C PRO A 435 -30.06 -23.86 22.02
N ILE A 436 -29.24 -24.42 21.11
CA ILE A 436 -28.07 -23.75 20.52
C ILE A 436 -28.29 -23.42 19.01
N SER A 437 -29.30 -24.02 18.39
CA SER A 437 -29.67 -23.81 16.98
C SER A 437 -30.14 -22.39 16.64
N GLY A 438 -30.58 -21.60 17.63
CA GLY A 438 -30.94 -20.19 17.44
C GLY A 438 -29.72 -19.25 17.30
N LEU A 439 -28.52 -19.67 17.75
CA LEU A 439 -27.31 -18.84 17.71
C LEU A 439 -26.35 -19.23 16.57
N LEU A 440 -26.39 -20.48 16.12
CA LEU A 440 -25.54 -21.02 15.06
C LEU A 440 -26.40 -21.61 13.95
N THR A 441 -26.85 -20.77 13.01
CA THR A 441 -27.43 -21.26 11.77
C THR A 441 -26.35 -21.98 10.94
N PRO A 442 -26.68 -23.06 10.20
CA PRO A 442 -25.72 -23.77 9.34
C PRO A 442 -25.03 -22.83 8.33
N GLN A 443 -25.77 -21.83 7.85
CA GLN A 443 -25.26 -20.80 6.95
C GLN A 443 -24.21 -19.89 7.62
N LEU A 444 -24.44 -19.47 8.87
CA LEU A 444 -23.49 -18.64 9.60
C LEU A 444 -22.24 -19.45 10.00
N ALA A 445 -22.41 -20.69 10.46
CA ALA A 445 -21.29 -21.57 10.81
C ALA A 445 -20.39 -21.91 9.61
N THR A 446 -21.00 -22.25 8.46
CA THR A 446 -20.26 -22.53 7.21
C THR A 446 -19.56 -21.29 6.66
N SER A 447 -20.22 -20.12 6.72
CA SER A 447 -19.63 -18.85 6.28
C SER A 447 -18.43 -18.45 7.15
N VAL A 448 -18.55 -18.54 8.48
CA VAL A 448 -17.46 -18.20 9.41
C VAL A 448 -16.27 -19.15 9.25
N THR A 449 -16.51 -20.47 9.19
CA THR A 449 -15.43 -21.46 9.03
C THR A 449 -14.72 -21.34 7.68
N ALA A 450 -15.46 -21.14 6.59
CA ALA A 450 -14.88 -20.91 5.25
C ALA A 450 -14.07 -19.61 5.20
N SER A 451 -14.56 -18.54 5.82
CA SER A 451 -13.85 -17.25 5.89
C SER A 451 -12.54 -17.36 6.68
N CYS A 452 -12.54 -18.06 7.83
CA CYS A 452 -11.33 -18.33 8.61
C CYS A 452 -10.30 -19.16 7.83
N LEU A 453 -10.74 -20.21 7.15
CA LEU A 453 -9.85 -21.07 6.35
C LEU A 453 -9.23 -20.30 5.19
N ASN A 454 -10.03 -19.49 4.48
CA ASN A 454 -9.56 -18.61 3.42
C ASN A 454 -8.49 -17.63 3.93
N PHE A 455 -8.75 -16.98 5.07
CA PHE A 455 -7.80 -16.05 5.68
C PHE A 455 -6.45 -16.72 6.00
N VAL A 456 -6.46 -17.92 6.59
CA VAL A 456 -5.23 -18.68 6.91
C VAL A 456 -4.44 -19.02 5.64
N ILE A 457 -5.12 -19.49 4.59
CA ILE A 457 -4.47 -19.80 3.31
C ILE A 457 -3.81 -18.54 2.73
N ILE A 458 -4.54 -17.43 2.69
CA ILE A 458 -4.05 -16.16 2.15
C ILE A 458 -2.79 -15.70 2.90
N MET A 459 -2.80 -15.76 4.23
CA MET A 459 -1.62 -15.40 5.04
C MET A 459 -0.39 -16.24 4.69
N ILE A 460 -0.55 -17.56 4.55
CA ILE A 460 0.55 -18.47 4.22
C ILE A 460 1.08 -18.18 2.80
N LEU A 461 0.19 -18.04 1.82
CA LEU A 461 0.57 -17.78 0.43
C LEU A 461 1.27 -16.43 0.28
N ASN A 462 0.80 -15.38 0.97
CA ASN A 462 1.45 -14.07 0.99
C ASN A 462 2.89 -14.14 1.49
N PHE A 463 3.12 -14.83 2.62
CA PHE A 463 4.44 -14.98 3.21
C PHE A 463 5.41 -15.73 2.28
N LEU A 464 4.96 -16.81 1.64
CA LEU A 464 5.78 -17.57 0.71
C LEU A 464 6.08 -16.78 -0.57
N TYR A 465 5.07 -16.08 -1.11
CA TYR A 465 5.23 -15.35 -2.36
C TYR A 465 6.17 -14.16 -2.25
N GLU A 466 6.18 -13.43 -1.12
CA GLU A 466 7.14 -12.33 -0.91
C GLU A 466 8.59 -12.80 -1.08
N ARG A 467 8.93 -13.93 -0.47
CA ARG A 467 10.28 -14.53 -0.57
C ARG A 467 10.63 -14.90 -2.01
N ILE A 468 9.65 -15.46 -2.72
CA ILE A 468 9.81 -15.89 -4.11
C ILE A 468 9.94 -14.68 -5.04
N ALA A 469 9.15 -13.62 -4.83
CA ALA A 469 9.21 -12.40 -5.63
C ALA A 469 10.58 -11.72 -5.53
N ILE A 470 11.17 -11.66 -4.33
CA ILE A 470 12.53 -11.15 -4.13
C ILE A 470 13.54 -12.05 -4.87
N TRP A 471 13.44 -13.36 -4.70
CA TRP A 471 14.35 -14.32 -5.36
C TRP A 471 14.30 -14.24 -6.89
N ILE A 472 13.10 -14.20 -7.48
CA ILE A 472 12.91 -14.06 -8.94
C ILE A 472 13.50 -12.73 -9.42
N THR A 473 13.27 -11.63 -8.69
CA THR A 473 13.75 -10.32 -9.11
C THR A 473 15.28 -10.20 -9.00
N ASP A 474 15.89 -10.83 -8.00
CA ASP A 474 17.36 -10.93 -7.91
C ASP A 474 17.97 -11.83 -8.99
N MET A 475 17.21 -12.82 -9.50
CA MET A 475 17.59 -13.65 -10.66
C MET A 475 17.57 -12.87 -11.97
N GLU A 476 16.66 -11.90 -12.12
CA GLU A 476 16.56 -11.04 -13.31
C GLU A 476 17.73 -10.06 -13.47
N ILE A 477 18.49 -9.80 -12.40
CA ILE A 477 19.64 -8.87 -12.33
C ILE A 477 19.33 -7.51 -13.00
N PRO A 478 18.40 -6.71 -12.45
CA PRO A 478 18.12 -5.38 -12.96
C PRO A 478 19.31 -4.43 -12.82
N ARG A 479 19.39 -3.45 -13.73
CA ARG A 479 20.54 -2.54 -13.87
C ARG A 479 20.58 -1.48 -12.76
N THR A 480 19.44 -0.85 -12.49
CA THR A 480 19.30 0.26 -11.53
C THR A 480 18.45 -0.14 -10.33
N HIS A 481 18.55 0.63 -9.23
CA HIS A 481 17.68 0.44 -8.07
C HIS A 481 16.21 0.69 -8.39
N MET A 482 15.91 1.70 -9.21
CA MET A 482 14.54 1.99 -9.65
C MET A 482 13.95 0.83 -10.47
N GLU A 483 14.70 0.26 -11.42
CA GLU A 483 14.22 -0.90 -12.18
C GLU A 483 13.97 -2.12 -11.29
N TYR A 484 14.81 -2.36 -10.29
CA TYR A 484 14.59 -3.43 -9.32
C TYR A 484 13.29 -3.24 -8.56
N GLU A 485 13.08 -2.06 -7.97
CA GLU A 485 11.86 -1.73 -7.23
C GLU A 485 10.63 -1.83 -8.14
N ASN A 486 10.70 -1.32 -9.37
CA ASN A 486 9.62 -1.38 -10.37
C ASN A 486 9.22 -2.81 -10.73
N ARG A 487 10.21 -3.67 -11.05
CA ARG A 487 9.95 -5.07 -11.42
C ARG A 487 9.47 -5.91 -10.24
N LEU A 488 9.93 -5.61 -9.03
CA LEU A 488 9.45 -6.27 -7.80
C LEU A 488 8.01 -5.85 -7.51
N THR A 489 7.74 -4.54 -7.61
CA THR A 489 6.42 -3.93 -7.36
C THR A 489 5.36 -4.53 -8.27
N MET A 490 5.63 -4.64 -9.57
CA MET A 490 4.67 -5.22 -10.52
C MET A 490 4.32 -6.68 -10.20
N LYS A 491 5.33 -7.50 -9.85
CA LYS A 491 5.11 -8.92 -9.50
C LYS A 491 4.29 -9.06 -8.22
N MET A 492 4.68 -8.33 -7.17
CA MET A 492 3.96 -8.33 -5.89
C MET A 492 2.53 -7.82 -6.05
N PHE A 493 2.33 -6.74 -6.82
CA PHE A 493 1.01 -6.20 -7.10
C PHE A 493 0.13 -7.20 -7.84
N LEU A 494 0.59 -7.85 -8.91
CA LEU A 494 -0.22 -8.82 -9.66
C LEU A 494 -0.71 -9.97 -8.78
N PHE A 495 0.16 -10.49 -7.91
CA PHE A 495 -0.21 -11.52 -6.95
C PHE A 495 -1.25 -11.01 -5.94
N GLN A 496 -1.04 -9.84 -5.36
CA GLN A 496 -1.97 -9.25 -4.39
C GLN A 496 -3.31 -8.85 -5.02
N PHE A 497 -3.30 -8.37 -6.26
CA PHE A 497 -4.50 -8.04 -7.03
C PHE A 497 -5.42 -9.26 -7.14
N VAL A 498 -4.89 -10.39 -7.60
CA VAL A 498 -5.68 -11.62 -7.73
C VAL A 498 -6.12 -12.11 -6.34
N ASN A 499 -5.24 -12.05 -5.35
CA ASN A 499 -5.54 -12.48 -4.00
C ASN A 499 -6.72 -11.69 -3.37
N TYR A 500 -6.72 -10.36 -3.46
CA TYR A 500 -7.77 -9.53 -2.86
C TYR A 500 -9.06 -9.52 -3.68
N TYR A 501 -8.98 -9.41 -5.02
CA TYR A 501 -10.18 -9.19 -5.83
C TYR A 501 -10.84 -10.46 -6.38
N SER A 502 -10.14 -11.61 -6.41
CA SER A 502 -10.69 -12.85 -6.99
C SER A 502 -12.03 -13.26 -6.38
N SER A 503 -12.15 -13.14 -5.05
CA SER A 503 -13.39 -13.46 -4.35
C SER A 503 -14.56 -12.54 -4.73
N CYS A 504 -14.30 -11.24 -4.91
CA CYS A 504 -15.31 -10.25 -5.33
C CYS A 504 -15.69 -10.46 -6.81
N PHE A 505 -14.70 -10.75 -7.67
CA PHE A 505 -14.95 -11.10 -9.08
C PHE A 505 -15.78 -12.38 -9.21
N TYR A 506 -15.55 -13.37 -8.35
CA TYR A 506 -16.36 -14.59 -8.31
C TYR A 506 -17.83 -14.30 -7.99
N VAL A 507 -18.11 -13.55 -6.92
CA VAL A 507 -19.48 -13.20 -6.52
C VAL A 507 -20.16 -12.31 -7.55
N ALA A 508 -19.43 -11.36 -8.15
CA ALA A 508 -20.00 -10.45 -9.15
C ALA A 508 -20.38 -11.18 -10.45
N PHE A 509 -19.51 -12.04 -11.00
CA PHE A 509 -19.63 -12.51 -12.38
C PHE A 509 -19.90 -14.00 -12.55
N PHE A 510 -19.56 -14.85 -11.58
CA PHE A 510 -19.63 -16.30 -11.73
C PHE A 510 -20.69 -16.96 -10.85
N LYS A 511 -20.97 -16.39 -9.67
CA LYS A 511 -22.00 -16.91 -8.75
C LYS A 511 -23.40 -16.80 -9.37
N GLY A 512 -24.20 -17.87 -9.27
CA GLY A 512 -25.58 -17.92 -9.77
C GLY A 512 -25.77 -17.90 -11.29
N LYS A 513 -24.71 -17.74 -12.11
CA LYS A 513 -24.84 -17.66 -13.58
C LYS A 513 -24.82 -19.01 -14.29
N PHE A 514 -24.14 -20.00 -13.71
CA PHE A 514 -23.97 -21.33 -14.29
C PHE A 514 -24.63 -22.39 -13.40
N VAL A 515 -25.93 -22.30 -13.16
CA VAL A 515 -26.65 -23.26 -12.29
C VAL A 515 -27.55 -24.21 -13.08
N GLY A 516 -28.09 -23.77 -14.22
CA GLY A 516 -29.09 -24.51 -14.97
C GLY A 516 -30.50 -24.22 -14.46
N TYR A 517 -31.38 -25.22 -14.50
CA TYR A 517 -32.76 -25.13 -14.01
C TYR A 517 -33.11 -26.38 -13.19
N PRO A 518 -34.21 -26.39 -12.41
CA PRO A 518 -34.48 -27.47 -11.45
C PRO A 518 -34.52 -28.90 -12.01
N GLY A 519 -34.89 -29.08 -13.27
CA GLY A 519 -34.86 -30.39 -13.94
C GLY A 519 -33.47 -30.85 -14.38
N ALA A 520 -32.50 -29.94 -14.57
CA ALA A 520 -31.15 -30.25 -15.00
C ALA A 520 -30.12 -29.24 -14.45
N TYR A 521 -29.74 -29.42 -13.19
CA TYR A 521 -28.66 -28.64 -12.57
C TYR A 521 -27.29 -28.97 -13.15
N THR A 522 -26.43 -27.96 -13.27
CA THR A 522 -25.02 -28.14 -13.61
C THR A 522 -24.20 -28.45 -12.35
N TYR A 523 -23.49 -29.58 -12.38
CA TYR A 523 -22.69 -30.05 -11.25
C TYR A 523 -21.20 -29.77 -11.47
N MET A 524 -20.56 -29.12 -10.50
CA MET A 524 -19.11 -29.01 -10.44
C MET A 524 -18.50 -30.38 -10.11
N PHE A 525 -17.57 -30.83 -10.95
CA PHE A 525 -16.94 -32.15 -10.85
C PHE A 525 -17.95 -33.32 -10.78
N ASN A 526 -19.14 -33.17 -11.39
CA ASN A 526 -20.25 -34.14 -11.38
C ASN A 526 -20.77 -34.53 -9.98
N ARG A 527 -20.42 -33.78 -8.93
CA ARG A 527 -20.75 -34.15 -7.54
C ARG A 527 -21.47 -33.06 -6.75
N TRP A 528 -21.10 -31.79 -6.95
CA TRP A 528 -21.60 -30.68 -6.12
C TRP A 528 -22.40 -29.69 -6.98
N ARG A 529 -23.60 -29.29 -6.54
CA ARG A 529 -24.42 -28.27 -7.21
C ARG A 529 -23.78 -26.89 -7.05
N ASN A 530 -23.82 -26.07 -8.09
CA ASN A 530 -23.28 -24.71 -8.08
C ASN A 530 -24.13 -23.77 -7.19
N GLU A 531 -23.50 -22.76 -6.59
CA GLU A 531 -24.18 -21.76 -5.76
C GLU A 531 -25.15 -20.88 -6.59
N GLU A 532 -26.34 -20.67 -6.05
CA GLU A 532 -27.37 -19.76 -6.57
C GLU A 532 -27.25 -18.36 -5.92
N CYS A 533 -27.78 -17.35 -6.60
CA CYS A 533 -28.01 -16.03 -6.02
C CYS A 533 -29.37 -15.99 -5.33
N ASP A 534 -29.52 -15.08 -4.36
CA ASP A 534 -30.83 -14.70 -3.82
C ASP A 534 -31.72 -14.12 -4.95
N PRO A 535 -33.05 -14.27 -4.93
CA PRO A 535 -33.95 -13.65 -5.91
C PRO A 535 -33.80 -12.13 -6.01
N ALA A 536 -33.41 -11.46 -4.92
CA ALA A 536 -33.10 -10.02 -4.93
C ALA A 536 -31.75 -9.67 -5.62
N GLY A 537 -30.99 -10.68 -6.03
CA GLY A 537 -29.70 -10.58 -6.72
C GLY A 537 -28.49 -10.88 -5.83
N CYS A 538 -27.33 -11.06 -6.46
CA CYS A 538 -26.04 -11.24 -5.75
C CYS A 538 -25.38 -9.92 -5.31
N LEU A 539 -25.99 -8.76 -5.61
CA LEU A 539 -25.39 -7.44 -5.38
C LEU A 539 -25.20 -7.13 -3.88
N ILE A 540 -26.13 -7.58 -3.02
CA ILE A 540 -26.03 -7.38 -1.57
C ILE A 540 -24.91 -8.21 -0.98
N GLU A 541 -24.74 -9.46 -1.42
CA GLU A 541 -23.65 -10.31 -0.96
C GLU A 541 -22.30 -9.69 -1.37
N LEU A 542 -22.20 -9.19 -2.61
CA LEU A 542 -21.03 -8.45 -3.09
C LEU A 542 -20.76 -7.21 -2.24
N THR A 543 -21.78 -6.39 -2.00
CA THR A 543 -21.68 -5.14 -1.22
C THR A 543 -21.26 -5.40 0.22
N THR A 544 -21.84 -6.44 0.84
CA THR A 544 -21.51 -6.85 2.20
C THR A 544 -20.07 -7.36 2.27
N GLN A 545 -19.66 -8.21 1.32
CA GLN A 545 -18.29 -8.71 1.23
C GLN A 545 -17.29 -7.57 1.03
N LEU A 546 -17.56 -6.63 0.12
CA LEU A 546 -16.72 -5.46 -0.11
C LEU A 546 -16.61 -4.60 1.14
N THR A 547 -17.73 -4.35 1.83
CA THR A 547 -17.74 -3.55 3.06
C THR A 547 -16.91 -4.23 4.16
N ILE A 548 -17.08 -5.54 4.35
CA ILE A 548 -16.31 -6.31 5.35
C ILE A 548 -14.82 -6.34 5.00
N VAL A 549 -14.48 -6.61 3.74
CA VAL A 549 -13.08 -6.70 3.30
C VAL A 549 -12.41 -5.33 3.37
N MET A 550 -13.07 -4.28 2.89
CA MET A 550 -12.53 -2.92 2.90
C MET A 550 -12.39 -2.38 4.32
N ALA A 551 -13.47 -2.37 5.11
CA ALA A 551 -13.42 -1.86 6.48
C ALA A 551 -12.55 -2.75 7.39
N GLY A 552 -12.65 -4.08 7.26
CA GLY A 552 -11.90 -5.03 8.05
C GLY A 552 -10.40 -4.98 7.77
N LYS A 553 -10.00 -4.98 6.49
CA LYS A 553 -8.58 -4.80 6.11
C LYS A 553 -8.05 -3.49 6.64
N GLN A 554 -8.84 -2.42 6.53
CA GLN A 554 -8.38 -1.11 6.91
C GLN A 554 -8.19 -0.94 8.41
N ILE A 555 -9.19 -1.36 9.20
CA ILE A 555 -9.09 -1.33 10.65
C ILE A 555 -7.92 -2.20 11.10
N TRP A 556 -7.77 -3.40 10.52
CA TRP A 556 -6.67 -4.30 10.84
C TRP A 556 -5.30 -3.72 10.45
N GLY A 557 -5.19 -3.10 9.27
CA GLY A 557 -3.99 -2.43 8.77
C GLY A 557 -3.56 -1.34 9.74
N ASN A 558 -4.43 -0.36 10.00
CA ASN A 558 -4.15 0.76 10.92
C ASN A 558 -3.76 0.27 12.32
N ILE A 559 -4.43 -0.78 12.83
CA ILE A 559 -4.09 -1.42 14.11
C ILE A 559 -2.70 -2.05 14.06
N GLN A 560 -2.42 -2.87 13.05
CA GLN A 560 -1.14 -3.56 12.92
C GLN A 560 0.00 -2.54 12.81
N GLU A 561 -0.18 -1.50 12.01
CA GLU A 561 0.85 -0.49 11.77
C GLU A 561 1.10 0.45 12.94
N ALA A 562 0.08 0.77 13.73
CA ALA A 562 0.26 1.58 14.93
C ALA A 562 0.78 0.74 16.11
N ILE A 563 0.15 -0.42 16.35
CA ILE A 563 0.35 -1.19 17.58
C ILE A 563 1.60 -2.07 17.51
N VAL A 564 1.89 -2.75 16.39
CA VAL A 564 3.05 -3.66 16.30
C VAL A 564 4.37 -2.95 16.57
N PRO A 565 4.73 -1.86 15.86
CA PRO A 565 6.01 -1.19 16.13
C PRO A 565 6.05 -0.55 17.51
N TRP A 566 4.90 -0.09 18.02
CA TRP A 566 4.79 0.44 19.39
C TRP A 566 5.06 -0.65 20.45
N ILE A 567 4.47 -1.83 20.31
CA ILE A 567 4.71 -2.97 21.22
C ILE A 567 6.17 -3.43 21.12
N CYS A 568 6.71 -3.54 19.90
CA CYS A 568 8.11 -3.94 19.70
C CYS A 568 9.08 -2.96 20.36
N ASN A 569 8.86 -1.65 20.20
CA ASN A 569 9.67 -0.62 20.84
C ASN A 569 9.47 -0.60 22.36
N TRP A 570 8.25 -0.83 22.84
CA TRP A 570 7.96 -0.92 24.27
C TRP A 570 8.64 -2.13 24.92
N TRP A 571 8.64 -3.28 24.25
CA TRP A 571 9.37 -4.46 24.70
C TRP A 571 10.88 -4.21 24.67
N GLY A 572 11.41 -3.64 23.59
CA GLY A 572 12.82 -3.26 23.45
C GLY A 572 13.27 -2.38 24.62
N ARG A 573 12.53 -1.30 24.89
CA ARG A 573 12.79 -0.40 26.03
C ARG A 573 12.75 -1.13 27.37
N ARG A 574 11.78 -2.01 27.61
CA ARG A 574 11.72 -2.79 28.87
C ARG A 574 12.92 -3.71 29.06
N LYS A 575 13.47 -4.24 27.97
CA LYS A 575 14.66 -5.10 28.00
C LYS A 575 15.93 -4.28 28.26
N ALA A 576 15.99 -3.04 27.75
CA ALA A 576 17.11 -2.12 27.94
C ALA A 576 17.14 -1.48 29.34
N ARG A 577 15.98 -1.15 29.94
CA ARG A 577 15.79 -0.30 31.13
C ARG A 577 16.32 -0.86 32.47
N ASN A 578 17.63 -1.10 32.56
CA ASN A 578 18.33 -1.31 33.83
C ASN A 578 18.96 -0.01 34.37
N ASN A 579 19.03 1.09 33.59
CA ASN A 579 19.64 2.36 33.99
C ASN A 579 18.72 3.59 33.83
N PRO A 580 19.00 4.72 34.53
CA PRO A 580 18.20 5.94 34.44
C PRO A 580 18.37 6.67 33.10
N GLU A 581 17.28 7.29 32.61
CA GLU A 581 17.15 7.95 31.29
C GLU A 581 18.19 9.05 30.98
N ASN A 582 18.89 9.56 31.99
CA ASN A 582 19.89 10.64 31.83
C ASN A 582 21.24 10.18 31.26
N LEU A 583 21.53 8.87 31.20
CA LEU A 583 22.76 8.33 30.59
C LEU A 583 22.61 7.90 29.13
N TYR A 584 21.40 7.96 28.57
CA TYR A 584 21.10 7.28 27.32
C TYR A 584 21.41 8.15 26.09
N SER A 585 22.38 7.72 25.29
CA SER A 585 22.89 8.52 24.16
C SER A 585 21.92 8.50 22.96
N ARG A 586 22.04 9.48 22.05
CA ARG A 586 21.09 9.61 20.91
C ARG A 586 21.16 8.45 19.93
N TRP A 587 22.36 7.95 19.66
CA TRP A 587 22.54 6.78 18.79
C TRP A 587 22.00 5.50 19.42
N GLU A 588 22.03 5.36 20.75
CA GLU A 588 21.39 4.23 21.43
C GLU A 588 19.86 4.33 21.34
N GLN A 589 19.31 5.53 21.60
CA GLN A 589 17.87 5.80 21.45
C GLN A 589 17.33 5.42 20.07
N ASP A 590 18.05 5.80 19.02
CA ASP A 590 17.66 5.45 17.66
C ASP A 590 17.98 3.99 17.32
N HIS A 591 18.98 3.36 17.97
CA HIS A 591 19.24 1.92 17.80
C HIS A 591 18.05 1.06 18.26
N ASP A 592 17.37 1.45 19.33
CA ASP A 592 16.24 0.66 19.86
C ASP A 592 14.95 0.78 19.04
N LEU A 593 14.89 1.72 18.09
CA LEU A 593 13.74 1.90 17.19
C LEU A 593 13.70 0.83 16.08
N GLN A 594 12.51 0.63 15.52
CA GLN A 594 12.30 -0.33 14.43
C GLN A 594 13.00 0.09 13.14
N ILE A 595 13.46 -0.89 12.37
CA ILE A 595 14.15 -0.67 11.10
C ILE A 595 13.12 -0.41 10.00
N PHE A 596 13.35 0.63 9.20
CA PHE A 596 12.62 0.83 7.95
C PHE A 596 13.12 -0.20 6.92
N GLY A 597 12.31 -1.21 6.64
CA GLY A 597 12.73 -2.39 5.86
C GLY A 597 13.22 -2.07 4.43
N PRO A 598 13.85 -3.04 3.73
CA PRO A 598 14.40 -2.83 2.39
C PRO A 598 13.34 -2.52 1.32
N LEU A 599 12.10 -2.94 1.56
CA LEU A 599 10.93 -2.65 0.71
C LEU A 599 10.40 -1.23 0.91
N GLY A 600 10.84 -0.52 1.97
CA GLY A 600 10.50 0.86 2.26
C GLY A 600 8.99 1.12 2.23
N LEU A 601 8.56 2.03 1.34
CA LEU A 601 7.17 2.47 1.18
C LEU A 601 6.31 1.53 0.32
N PHE A 602 6.82 0.36 -0.10
CA PHE A 602 6.07 -0.52 -1.00
C PHE A 602 4.72 -0.93 -0.42
N TYR A 603 4.67 -1.35 0.86
CA TYR A 603 3.43 -1.79 1.50
C TYR A 603 2.43 -0.64 1.67
N GLU A 604 2.94 0.55 1.98
CA GLU A 604 2.16 1.79 2.10
C GLU A 604 1.42 2.12 0.78
N TYR A 605 2.15 2.14 -0.33
CA TYR A 605 1.54 2.34 -1.65
C TYR A 605 0.61 1.19 -2.03
N LEU A 606 1.01 -0.07 -1.76
CA LEU A 606 0.19 -1.23 -2.07
C LEU A 606 -1.17 -1.16 -1.38
N GLU A 607 -1.22 -0.76 -0.11
CA GLU A 607 -2.45 -0.62 0.63
C GLU A 607 -3.39 0.39 -0.03
N MET A 608 -2.88 1.59 -0.30
CA MET A 608 -3.65 2.67 -0.91
C MET A 608 -4.11 2.35 -2.34
N VAL A 609 -3.28 1.65 -3.13
CA VAL A 609 -3.61 1.21 -4.49
C VAL A 609 -4.67 0.11 -4.47
N ILE A 610 -4.62 -0.82 -3.51
CA ILE A 610 -5.69 -1.81 -3.33
C ILE A 610 -6.98 -1.13 -2.85
N GLN A 611 -6.90 -0.14 -1.97
CA GLN A 611 -8.08 0.64 -1.59
C GLN A 611 -8.68 1.37 -2.81
N PHE A 612 -7.85 1.98 -3.65
CA PHE A 612 -8.30 2.61 -4.90
C PHE A 612 -9.00 1.63 -5.83
N GLY A 613 -8.50 0.40 -5.97
CA GLY A 613 -9.16 -0.61 -6.80
C GLY A 613 -10.51 -1.05 -6.23
N PHE A 614 -10.68 -1.18 -4.91
CA PHE A 614 -12.01 -1.45 -4.31
C PHE A 614 -13.02 -0.33 -4.62
N ILE A 615 -12.59 0.92 -4.52
CA ILE A 615 -13.45 2.08 -4.78
C ILE A 615 -13.82 2.21 -6.26
N THR A 616 -12.94 1.81 -7.17
CA THR A 616 -13.14 2.06 -8.61
C THR A 616 -13.71 0.87 -9.35
N LEU A 617 -13.24 -0.36 -9.09
CA LEU A 617 -13.68 -1.57 -9.80
C LEU A 617 -15.13 -1.95 -9.47
N PHE A 618 -15.56 -1.72 -8.22
CA PHE A 618 -16.85 -2.19 -7.70
C PHE A 618 -17.74 -1.04 -7.25
N VAL A 619 -17.57 0.14 -7.83
CA VAL A 619 -18.29 1.34 -7.38
C VAL A 619 -19.78 1.29 -7.68
N ALA A 620 -20.15 0.59 -8.76
CA ALA A 620 -21.54 0.39 -9.15
C ALA A 620 -22.35 -0.40 -8.11
N SER A 621 -21.71 -1.21 -7.26
CA SER A 621 -22.40 -1.94 -6.19
C SER A 621 -22.50 -1.16 -4.88
N PHE A 622 -21.54 -0.28 -4.57
CA PHE A 622 -21.48 0.38 -3.27
C PHE A 622 -21.05 1.86 -3.35
N PRO A 623 -22.02 2.81 -3.42
CA PRO A 623 -21.74 4.23 -3.55
C PRO A 623 -21.04 4.89 -2.35
N LEU A 624 -21.13 4.28 -1.16
CA LEU A 624 -20.48 4.78 0.05
C LEU A 624 -19.00 4.39 0.16
N ALA A 625 -18.45 3.61 -0.77
CA ALA A 625 -17.05 3.20 -0.75
C ALA A 625 -16.08 4.40 -0.64
N PRO A 626 -16.24 5.50 -1.43
CA PRO A 626 -15.35 6.65 -1.31
C PRO A 626 -15.40 7.35 0.04
N LEU A 627 -16.54 7.31 0.74
CA LEU A 627 -16.66 7.89 2.08
C LEU A 627 -15.85 7.10 3.11
N LEU A 628 -15.98 5.77 3.08
CA LEU A 628 -15.19 4.90 3.96
C LEU A 628 -13.68 5.05 3.70
N ALA A 629 -13.31 5.13 2.41
CA ALA A 629 -11.96 5.40 1.97
C ALA A 629 -11.42 6.76 2.43
N LEU A 630 -12.25 7.81 2.35
CA LEU A 630 -11.88 9.15 2.78
C LEU A 630 -11.61 9.17 4.29
N MET A 631 -12.52 8.62 5.09
CA MET A 631 -12.33 8.51 6.54
C MET A 631 -11.07 7.74 6.88
N ASN A 632 -10.80 6.67 6.14
CA ASN A 632 -9.57 5.95 6.31
C ASN A 632 -8.34 6.81 5.99
N ASN A 633 -8.25 7.39 4.79
CA ASN A 633 -7.05 8.13 4.39
C ASN A 633 -6.72 9.27 5.34
N ILE A 634 -7.73 9.91 5.94
CA ILE A 634 -7.54 10.95 6.97
C ILE A 634 -6.82 10.37 8.20
N LEU A 635 -7.19 9.16 8.64
CA LEU A 635 -6.50 8.45 9.72
C LEU A 635 -5.12 7.98 9.27
N GLU A 636 -5.02 7.43 8.07
CA GLU A 636 -3.80 6.85 7.50
C GLU A 636 -2.66 7.85 7.41
N ILE A 637 -2.92 9.05 6.87
CA ILE A 637 -1.94 10.15 6.82
C ILE A 637 -1.35 10.41 8.21
N ARG A 638 -2.16 10.27 9.27
CA ARG A 638 -1.74 10.52 10.66
C ARG A 638 -1.05 9.31 11.28
N VAL A 639 -1.49 8.09 11.00
CA VAL A 639 -0.81 6.86 11.44
C VAL A 639 0.59 6.80 10.81
N ASP A 640 0.71 7.08 9.52
CA ASP A 640 1.96 7.06 8.76
C ASP A 640 2.95 8.11 9.23
N SER A 641 2.48 9.34 9.37
CA SER A 641 3.32 10.43 9.88
C SER A 641 3.77 10.16 11.31
N TRP A 642 2.89 9.59 12.15
CA TRP A 642 3.22 9.22 13.52
C TRP A 642 4.23 8.07 13.60
N LYS A 643 4.03 6.98 12.83
CA LYS A 643 4.93 5.81 12.85
C LYS A 643 6.34 6.19 12.36
N LEU A 644 6.44 6.97 11.28
CA LEU A 644 7.72 7.46 10.74
C LEU A 644 8.42 8.46 11.68
N THR A 645 7.66 9.28 12.40
CA THR A 645 8.25 10.29 13.31
C THR A 645 8.66 9.68 14.65
N THR A 646 7.97 8.65 15.13
CA THR A 646 8.12 8.18 16.52
C THR A 646 8.68 6.76 16.66
N GLN A 647 8.29 5.82 15.79
CA GLN A 647 8.55 4.39 15.99
C GLN A 647 9.69 3.83 15.14
N TYR A 648 9.89 4.38 13.94
CA TYR A 648 10.94 3.95 13.03
C TYR A 648 12.24 4.74 13.23
N ARG A 649 13.36 4.10 12.91
CA ARG A 649 14.63 4.77 12.64
C ARG A 649 14.50 5.67 11.43
N ARG A 650 15.27 6.76 11.41
CA ARG A 650 15.30 7.68 10.28
C ARG A 650 15.71 6.92 9.01
N PRO A 651 14.87 6.90 7.95
CA PRO A 651 15.26 6.33 6.68
C PRO A 651 16.29 7.22 5.99
N VAL A 652 17.12 6.62 5.14
CA VAL A 652 18.07 7.39 4.32
C VAL A 652 17.29 8.16 3.26
N ALA A 653 17.57 9.46 3.14
CA ALA A 653 16.95 10.32 2.16
C ALA A 653 17.24 9.84 0.73
N ALA A 654 16.18 9.56 -0.02
CA ALA A 654 16.23 9.14 -1.41
C ALA A 654 15.44 10.10 -2.28
N LYS A 655 15.98 10.41 -3.47
CA LYS A 655 15.30 11.21 -4.49
C LYS A 655 14.31 10.33 -5.26
N ALA A 656 13.13 10.87 -5.57
CA ALA A 656 12.17 10.25 -6.48
C ALA A 656 11.36 11.34 -7.20
N HIS A 657 11.33 11.31 -8.53
CA HIS A 657 10.57 12.26 -9.36
C HIS A 657 9.10 11.86 -9.55
N SER A 658 8.75 10.61 -9.24
CA SER A 658 7.43 10.05 -9.42
C SER A 658 7.14 9.01 -8.34
N ILE A 659 5.87 8.63 -8.24
CA ILE A 659 5.45 7.44 -7.49
C ILE A 659 5.91 6.14 -8.19
N GLY A 660 6.60 6.21 -9.33
CA GLY A 660 7.11 5.06 -10.07
C GLY A 660 6.02 4.29 -10.80
N VAL A 661 6.17 2.95 -10.83
CA VAL A 661 5.25 2.02 -11.52
C VAL A 661 3.82 2.08 -10.99
N TRP A 662 3.61 2.59 -9.77
CA TRP A 662 2.27 2.76 -9.23
C TRP A 662 1.37 3.62 -10.13
N GLN A 663 1.92 4.60 -10.86
CA GLN A 663 1.15 5.38 -11.82
C GLN A 663 0.61 4.51 -12.97
N GLU A 664 1.43 3.61 -13.50
CA GLU A 664 1.04 2.68 -14.56
C GLU A 664 -0.01 1.69 -14.06
N ILE A 665 0.15 1.20 -12.83
CA ILE A 665 -0.81 0.32 -12.17
C ILE A 665 -2.17 1.03 -11.99
N LEU A 666 -2.19 2.26 -11.50
CA LEU A 666 -3.41 3.06 -11.35
C LEU A 666 -4.11 3.30 -12.69
N ASN A 667 -3.36 3.62 -13.75
CA ASN A 667 -3.93 3.74 -15.10
C ASN A 667 -4.53 2.41 -15.60
N GLY A 668 -3.84 1.28 -15.37
CA GLY A 668 -4.35 -0.05 -15.71
C GLY A 668 -5.64 -0.40 -14.98
N MET A 669 -5.71 -0.11 -13.68
CA MET A 669 -6.93 -0.29 -12.88
C MET A 669 -8.05 0.64 -13.33
N ALA A 670 -7.75 1.89 -13.70
CA ALA A 670 -8.76 2.81 -14.24
C ALA A 670 -9.43 2.25 -15.49
N ILE A 671 -8.66 1.71 -16.43
CA ILE A 671 -9.21 1.07 -17.64
C ILE A 671 -10.07 -0.14 -17.27
N LEU A 672 -9.58 -1.00 -16.37
CA LEU A 672 -10.31 -2.17 -15.91
C LEU A 672 -11.61 -1.81 -15.17
N SER A 673 -11.63 -0.68 -14.46
CA SER A 673 -12.79 -0.21 -13.69
C SER A 673 -14.00 0.12 -14.56
N VAL A 674 -13.79 0.72 -15.73
CA VAL A 674 -14.88 1.02 -16.66
C VAL A 674 -15.52 -0.28 -17.16
N VAL A 675 -14.71 -1.26 -17.54
CA VAL A 675 -15.18 -2.57 -18.00
C VAL A 675 -15.90 -3.33 -16.88
N THR A 676 -15.32 -3.33 -15.68
CA THR A 676 -15.88 -4.03 -14.52
C THR A 676 -17.23 -3.44 -14.11
N ASN A 677 -17.34 -2.12 -13.99
CA ASN A 677 -18.60 -1.47 -13.63
C ASN A 677 -19.68 -1.67 -14.69
N ALA A 678 -19.34 -1.61 -15.99
CA ALA A 678 -20.28 -1.90 -17.06
C ALA A 678 -20.83 -3.34 -16.95
N PHE A 679 -19.96 -4.32 -16.65
CA PHE A 679 -20.40 -5.69 -16.43
C PHE A 679 -21.20 -5.89 -15.14
N ILE A 680 -20.88 -5.19 -14.05
CA ILE A 680 -21.67 -5.27 -12.80
C ILE A 680 -23.09 -4.76 -13.06
N VAL A 681 -23.22 -3.62 -13.72
CA VAL A 681 -24.52 -3.03 -14.08
C VAL A 681 -25.30 -3.95 -15.04
N ALA A 682 -24.63 -4.58 -16.00
CA ALA A 682 -25.30 -5.39 -17.01
C ALA A 682 -25.68 -6.79 -16.52
N PHE A 683 -24.82 -7.43 -15.71
CA PHE A 683 -24.96 -8.85 -15.35
C PHE A 683 -25.30 -9.08 -13.88
N THR A 684 -24.87 -8.22 -12.95
CA THR A 684 -25.06 -8.45 -11.51
C THR A 684 -26.26 -7.69 -10.96
N SER A 685 -26.49 -6.47 -11.45
CA SER A 685 -27.65 -5.63 -11.13
C SER A 685 -28.91 -6.13 -11.86
N ASP A 686 -30.07 -5.91 -11.24
CA ASP A 686 -31.39 -6.23 -11.80
C ASP A 686 -31.95 -5.08 -12.66
N MET A 687 -31.17 -4.01 -12.87
CA MET A 687 -31.63 -2.81 -13.57
C MET A 687 -31.96 -3.05 -15.05
N ILE A 688 -31.18 -3.87 -15.76
CA ILE A 688 -31.44 -4.15 -17.18
C ILE A 688 -32.74 -4.96 -17.38
N PRO A 689 -32.97 -6.09 -16.68
CA PRO A 689 -34.25 -6.79 -16.73
C PRO A 689 -35.46 -5.90 -16.40
N ARG A 690 -35.35 -5.06 -15.35
CA ARG A 690 -36.40 -4.09 -14.99
C ARG A 690 -36.69 -3.10 -16.11
N LEU A 691 -35.64 -2.57 -16.75
CA LEU A 691 -35.77 -1.64 -17.86
C LEU A 691 -36.42 -2.30 -19.09
N VAL A 692 -36.05 -3.54 -19.39
CA VAL A 692 -36.65 -4.32 -20.48
C VAL A 692 -38.13 -4.58 -20.21
N TYR A 693 -38.48 -4.96 -18.98
CA TYR A 693 -39.88 -5.13 -18.60
C TYR A 693 -40.68 -3.84 -18.78
N TYR A 694 -40.17 -2.73 -18.24
CA TYR A 694 -40.79 -1.42 -18.31
C TYR A 694 -41.10 -0.98 -19.75
N TYR A 695 -40.17 -1.16 -20.70
CA TYR A 695 -40.35 -0.70 -22.08
C TYR A 695 -41.01 -1.70 -23.03
N ALA A 696 -40.87 -3.01 -22.80
CA ALA A 696 -41.28 -4.03 -23.78
C ALA A 696 -42.45 -4.91 -23.32
N TYR A 697 -42.67 -5.06 -22.01
CA TYR A 697 -43.63 -6.02 -21.46
C TYR A 697 -44.67 -5.41 -20.52
N SER A 698 -44.59 -4.11 -20.22
CA SER A 698 -45.57 -3.43 -19.39
C SER A 698 -46.91 -3.30 -20.12
N GLU A 699 -47.99 -3.81 -19.50
CA GLU A 699 -49.34 -3.75 -20.07
C GLU A 699 -50.16 -2.57 -19.52
N ASN A 700 -49.79 -2.05 -18.34
CA ASN A 700 -50.50 -0.97 -17.63
C ASN A 700 -49.80 0.38 -17.83
N GLU A 701 -50.50 1.37 -18.40
CA GLU A 701 -49.96 2.73 -18.60
C GLU A 701 -49.79 3.51 -17.28
N ASP A 702 -50.64 3.28 -16.28
CA ASP A 702 -50.62 4.02 -15.00
C ASP A 702 -49.55 3.50 -14.00
N SER A 703 -49.18 2.23 -14.09
CA SER A 703 -48.17 1.59 -13.23
C SER A 703 -47.33 0.59 -14.03
N PRO A 704 -46.43 1.06 -14.91
CA PRO A 704 -45.71 0.21 -15.87
C PRO A 704 -44.80 -0.85 -15.24
N MET A 705 -44.49 -0.73 -13.94
CA MET A 705 -43.67 -1.70 -13.21
C MET A 705 -44.48 -2.76 -12.45
N SER A 706 -45.82 -2.65 -12.42
CA SER A 706 -46.68 -3.61 -11.71
C SER A 706 -46.70 -4.98 -12.42
N GLY A 707 -46.51 -6.06 -11.68
CA GLY A 707 -46.47 -7.42 -12.20
C GLY A 707 -45.08 -7.89 -12.63
N TYR A 708 -44.03 -7.12 -12.36
CA TYR A 708 -42.66 -7.46 -12.73
C TYR A 708 -42.22 -8.79 -12.12
N ILE A 709 -42.46 -8.98 -10.82
CA ILE A 709 -41.99 -10.18 -10.11
C ILE A 709 -42.64 -11.44 -10.68
N ASN A 710 -43.95 -11.40 -10.92
CA ASN A 710 -44.69 -12.52 -11.49
C ASN A 710 -44.24 -12.86 -12.92
N ASN A 711 -43.85 -11.87 -13.73
CA ASN A 711 -43.33 -12.10 -15.08
C ASN A 711 -41.86 -12.55 -15.08
N SER A 712 -41.07 -12.13 -14.09
CA SER A 712 -39.64 -12.47 -14.01
C SER A 712 -39.38 -13.92 -13.60
N LEU A 713 -40.23 -14.47 -12.73
CA LEU A 713 -40.08 -15.82 -12.19
C LEU A 713 -40.60 -16.87 -13.18
N SER A 714 -39.90 -18.00 -13.27
CA SER A 714 -40.30 -19.12 -14.14
C SER A 714 -41.00 -20.21 -13.33
N VAL A 715 -42.15 -20.67 -13.82
CA VAL A 715 -42.90 -21.78 -13.20
C VAL A 715 -42.23 -23.11 -13.51
N PHE A 716 -42.03 -23.94 -12.48
CA PHE A 716 -41.47 -25.28 -12.60
C PHE A 716 -42.44 -26.34 -12.06
N GLN A 717 -42.66 -27.42 -12.83
CA GLN A 717 -43.49 -28.54 -12.39
C GLN A 717 -42.68 -29.52 -11.55
N ILE A 718 -43.16 -29.82 -10.34
CA ILE A 718 -42.47 -30.69 -9.38
C ILE A 718 -42.27 -32.12 -9.92
N SER A 719 -43.09 -32.56 -10.87
CA SER A 719 -42.95 -33.85 -11.56
C SER A 719 -41.63 -34.01 -12.31
N ASP A 720 -41.03 -32.91 -12.74
CA ASP A 720 -39.86 -32.91 -13.63
C ASP A 720 -38.53 -32.99 -12.86
N PHE A 721 -38.58 -33.07 -11.52
CA PHE A 721 -37.40 -33.29 -10.71
C PHE A 721 -36.81 -34.68 -10.98
N PRO A 722 -35.50 -34.79 -11.29
CA PRO A 722 -34.84 -36.09 -11.34
C PRO A 722 -34.89 -36.75 -9.95
N GLU A 723 -35.11 -38.07 -9.91
CA GLU A 723 -35.25 -38.85 -8.65
C GLU A 723 -34.10 -38.64 -7.66
N ARG A 724 -32.91 -38.30 -8.15
CA ARG A 724 -31.74 -38.03 -7.31
C ARG A 724 -31.86 -36.74 -6.49
N ASN A 725 -32.61 -35.76 -7.01
CA ASN A 725 -32.67 -34.38 -6.56
C ASN A 725 -34.06 -33.97 -6.09
N LYS A 726 -34.96 -34.94 -5.92
CA LYS A 726 -36.27 -34.67 -5.33
C LYS A 726 -36.06 -34.24 -3.87
N PRO A 727 -36.59 -33.07 -3.49
CA PRO A 727 -36.39 -32.52 -2.15
C PRO A 727 -37.05 -33.34 -1.05
#